data_AF-A0A3D3GTJ8-F1
#
_entry.id   AF-A0A3D3GTJ8-F1
#
_cell.length_a   1.000
_cell.length_b   1.000
_cell.length_c   1.000
_cell.angle_alpha   90.00
_cell.angle_beta   90.00
_cell.angle_gamma   90.00
#
_symmetry.space_group_name_H-M   'P 1'
#
loop_
_entity.id
_entity.type
_entity.pdbx_description
1 polymer ?
#
loop_
_entity_poly.entity_id
_entity_poly.type
_entity_poly.pdbx_seq_one_letter_code
_entity_poly.pdbx_strand_id
1 'polypeptide(L)'
;EKRWEPSGEEDVQALYLDAEGKSISADTTVTEVIDEIPVTGGNIYESFLTDLVTASSAGTIAGYAAVPYDWRLSMPDILADGELEETLRTLAASSQTGKVAIVAHSNGGLLAKALINELGAEASELIEQLILVGVPQLGTPQAVGALLHGYDTGLPFDWFPLILSPERARDFAKNAPFAYHLLPHSDYYNNAGASITTPLVVFETGEATQAFIDAYGMAVGNADELRGFLLGTEGRTAPAYDDLEHPSLGNTALLSYAETLQQEIGSSWQAPEGITVHQIAGIGEDTLAGITYKTVRECTRFILASKICLAYENKLSYTPETVIDGDGTVVVPSALAMSDSAENVRRWWMDLKNNNKDNDRRWIFRLDHGDIFEVSELRAFIFDNLLTSATDSLPEYVSNLAPEFTAENRLRFVLHSPLALSVTDSESNEINETVSTILGATYTRYGEVQVITIPVDANPTVTLIGVDDGSFTLEIEEYEGDTQVAYSAFSGIPSSANTLATMSFPDGTIQNAEELTVDYDGDGIIDFTLAPEDGEEITLDEPSLTTLLAALKEIVGGMDIKDKLKKNLLKKIENLEKKIEKKKEKNAKILAKLENKITKQEEKGKLDSADADELLALLEELEAQAENVALDVEVLVALKEKIESLDIKKGLKNNLLKRVEKLENMQQLTKTLLKLSATIVKKGEKGKIDNADVEVLLQLLEQIEQVI
;
A
#
# COMPACT_ATOMS: atom_id res chain seq x y z
N GLU A 1 -30.44 20.99 -11.55
CA GLU A 1 -29.01 21.24 -11.81
C GLU A 1 -28.35 19.90 -12.16
N LYS A 2 -27.32 19.91 -13.01
CA LYS A 2 -26.54 18.71 -13.34
C LYS A 2 -25.74 18.32 -12.10
N ARG A 3 -26.27 17.40 -11.28
CA ARG A 3 -25.59 16.92 -10.05
C ARG A 3 -24.50 15.88 -10.33
N TRP A 4 -24.48 15.37 -11.56
CA TRP A 4 -23.56 14.33 -12.06
C TRP A 4 -22.15 14.84 -12.31
N GLU A 5 -22.02 16.14 -12.56
CA GLU A 5 -20.76 16.88 -12.60
C GLU A 5 -20.72 17.70 -11.30
N PRO A 6 -20.35 17.08 -10.16
CA PRO A 6 -20.50 17.74 -8.87
C PRO A 6 -19.73 19.05 -8.86
N SER A 7 -20.38 20.13 -8.45
CA SER A 7 -19.73 21.42 -8.19
C SER A 7 -19.17 21.50 -6.77
N GLY A 8 -19.50 20.50 -5.94
CA GLY A 8 -18.97 20.28 -4.62
C GLY A 8 -19.68 19.13 -3.89
N GLU A 9 -19.25 18.92 -2.66
CA GLU A 9 -19.71 17.88 -1.73
C GLU A 9 -21.24 17.74 -1.57
N GLU A 10 -21.98 18.86 -1.60
CA GLU A 10 -23.45 18.87 -1.43
C GLU A 10 -24.17 18.20 -2.62
N ASP A 11 -23.62 18.32 -3.83
CA ASP A 11 -24.20 17.67 -5.02
C ASP A 11 -24.13 16.15 -4.88
N VAL A 12 -23.02 15.63 -4.33
CA VAL A 12 -22.84 14.19 -4.09
C VAL A 12 -23.79 13.70 -2.98
N GLN A 13 -24.01 14.47 -1.91
CA GLN A 13 -25.00 14.10 -0.88
C GLN A 13 -26.41 13.96 -1.45
N ALA A 14 -26.75 14.84 -2.38
CA ALA A 14 -28.02 14.80 -3.08
C ALA A 14 -28.19 13.56 -3.97
N LEU A 15 -27.10 12.86 -4.30
CA LEU A 15 -27.11 11.60 -5.04
C LEU A 15 -27.22 10.36 -4.14
N TYR A 16 -27.33 10.51 -2.82
CA TYR A 16 -27.31 9.37 -1.92
C TYR A 16 -28.45 8.37 -2.15
N LEU A 17 -28.13 7.11 -1.87
CA LEU A 17 -29.01 5.96 -1.99
C LEU A 17 -29.22 5.35 -0.60
N ASP A 18 -30.38 4.71 -0.41
CA ASP A 18 -30.68 3.96 0.81
C ASP A 18 -29.90 2.63 0.87
N ALA A 19 -30.07 1.88 1.95
CA ALA A 19 -29.33 0.63 2.16
C ALA A 19 -29.67 -0.45 1.12
N GLU A 20 -30.79 -0.30 0.40
CA GLU A 20 -31.23 -1.17 -0.68
C GLU A 20 -30.79 -0.67 -2.06
N GLY A 21 -30.02 0.42 -2.12
CA GLY A 21 -29.51 1.00 -3.35
C GLY A 21 -30.55 1.78 -4.15
N LYS A 22 -31.62 2.27 -3.50
CA LYS A 22 -32.64 3.12 -4.14
C LYS A 22 -32.38 4.58 -3.86
N SER A 23 -32.63 5.43 -4.86
CA SER A 23 -32.37 6.87 -4.77
C SER A 23 -33.22 7.46 -3.65
N ILE A 24 -32.59 8.16 -2.70
CA ILE A 24 -33.31 8.85 -1.60
C ILE A 24 -34.05 10.08 -2.14
N SER A 25 -33.51 10.71 -3.18
CA SER A 25 -34.12 11.82 -3.90
C SER A 25 -34.90 11.31 -5.12
N ALA A 26 -36.15 11.77 -5.27
CA ALA A 26 -36.99 11.46 -6.43
C ALA A 26 -36.67 12.34 -7.68
N ASP A 27 -35.92 13.43 -7.50
CA ASP A 27 -35.70 14.46 -8.53
C ASP A 27 -34.38 14.29 -9.31
N THR A 28 -33.71 13.14 -9.16
CA THR A 28 -32.42 12.91 -9.80
C THR A 28 -32.64 12.43 -11.23
N THR A 29 -32.34 13.27 -12.23
CA THR A 29 -32.56 12.95 -13.64
C THR A 29 -31.26 12.96 -14.44
N VAL A 30 -31.08 11.97 -15.30
CA VAL A 30 -29.97 11.89 -16.26
C VAL A 30 -30.42 12.47 -17.59
N THR A 31 -29.65 13.39 -18.16
CA THR A 31 -30.07 14.11 -19.36
C THR A 31 -29.05 14.06 -20.50
N GLU A 32 -27.76 13.91 -20.21
CA GLU A 32 -26.68 14.03 -21.19
C GLU A 32 -25.52 13.09 -20.83
N VAL A 33 -24.74 12.70 -21.86
CA VAL A 33 -23.46 12.01 -21.68
C VAL A 33 -22.39 13.06 -21.38
N ILE A 34 -21.43 12.72 -20.52
CA ILE A 34 -20.29 13.59 -20.20
C ILE A 34 -19.43 13.75 -21.46
N ASP A 35 -19.06 14.97 -21.83
CA ASP A 35 -18.12 15.24 -22.93
C ASP A 35 -16.73 15.58 -22.37
N GLU A 36 -16.67 16.56 -21.49
CA GLU A 36 -15.48 17.13 -20.85
C GLU A 36 -15.71 17.24 -19.33
N ILE A 37 -14.66 17.08 -18.53
CA ILE A 37 -14.72 17.35 -17.09
C ILE A 37 -14.80 18.88 -16.90
N PRO A 38 -15.89 19.44 -16.37
CA PRO A 38 -16.11 20.90 -16.37
C PRO A 38 -15.07 21.71 -15.60
N VAL A 39 -14.38 21.09 -14.63
CA VAL A 39 -13.44 21.78 -13.74
C VAL A 39 -12.00 21.75 -14.25
N THR A 40 -11.56 20.62 -14.81
CA THR A 40 -10.18 20.45 -15.31
C THR A 40 -10.07 20.73 -16.80
N GLY A 41 -11.18 20.66 -17.54
CA GLY A 41 -11.22 20.76 -18.99
C GLY A 41 -10.63 19.53 -19.70
N GLY A 42 -10.59 18.38 -19.01
CA GLY A 42 -10.14 17.11 -19.58
C GLY A 42 -11.25 16.45 -20.37
N ASN A 43 -10.97 16.04 -21.60
CA ASN A 43 -11.95 15.37 -22.45
C ASN A 43 -12.14 13.92 -22.03
N ILE A 44 -13.39 13.44 -22.03
CA ILE A 44 -13.72 12.04 -21.71
C ILE A 44 -14.27 11.33 -22.95
N TYR A 45 -15.30 11.89 -23.56
CA TYR A 45 -15.91 11.35 -24.79
C TYR A 45 -16.03 12.39 -25.91
N GLU A 46 -15.52 13.61 -25.73
CA GLU A 46 -15.70 14.72 -26.68
C GLU A 46 -15.29 14.32 -28.11
N SER A 47 -14.09 13.72 -28.26
CA SER A 47 -13.58 13.36 -29.58
C SER A 47 -14.42 12.25 -30.21
N PHE A 48 -14.84 11.26 -29.42
CA PHE A 48 -15.66 10.15 -29.93
C PHE A 48 -17.08 10.59 -30.32
N LEU A 49 -17.70 11.46 -29.53
CA LEU A 49 -18.99 12.07 -29.87
C LEU A 49 -18.90 12.90 -31.16
N THR A 50 -17.80 13.63 -31.34
CA THR A 50 -17.51 14.38 -32.57
C THR A 50 -17.36 13.45 -33.78
N ASP A 51 -16.69 12.30 -33.61
CA ASP A 51 -16.55 11.30 -34.65
C ASP A 51 -17.90 10.66 -35.02
N LEU A 52 -18.79 10.41 -34.05
CA LEU A 52 -20.16 9.94 -34.32
C LEU A 52 -20.99 10.95 -35.13
N VAL A 53 -20.95 12.23 -34.76
CA VAL A 53 -21.61 13.31 -35.51
C VAL A 53 -21.09 13.36 -36.95
N THR A 54 -19.76 13.27 -37.11
CA THR A 54 -19.09 13.32 -38.40
C THR A 54 -19.45 12.11 -39.26
N ALA A 55 -19.38 10.90 -38.70
CA ALA A 55 -19.70 9.65 -39.39
C ALA A 55 -21.16 9.62 -39.84
N SER A 56 -22.10 10.07 -39.00
CA SER A 56 -23.52 10.16 -39.35
C SER A 56 -23.77 11.21 -40.44
N SER A 57 -23.19 12.39 -40.30
CA SER A 57 -23.32 13.48 -41.29
C SER A 57 -22.73 13.12 -42.66
N ALA A 58 -21.65 12.33 -42.67
CA ALA A 58 -21.03 11.79 -43.88
C ALA A 58 -21.78 10.60 -44.49
N GLY A 59 -22.79 10.05 -43.79
CA GLY A 59 -23.50 8.84 -44.20
C GLY A 59 -22.70 7.55 -44.07
N THR A 60 -21.60 7.58 -43.30
CA THR A 60 -20.77 6.40 -42.98
C THR A 60 -21.55 5.45 -42.07
N ILE A 61 -22.27 6.01 -41.09
CA ILE A 61 -23.29 5.32 -40.31
C ILE A 61 -24.65 5.96 -40.59
N ALA A 62 -25.73 5.16 -40.52
CA ALA A 62 -27.09 5.67 -40.77
C ALA A 62 -27.57 6.66 -39.70
N GLY A 63 -27.11 6.46 -38.46
CA GLY A 63 -27.45 7.25 -37.29
C GLY A 63 -26.77 6.66 -36.05
N TYR A 64 -26.93 7.32 -34.92
CA TYR A 64 -26.43 6.88 -33.62
C TYR A 64 -27.35 7.38 -32.50
N ALA A 65 -27.24 6.77 -31.32
CA ALA A 65 -27.71 7.35 -30.08
C ALA A 65 -26.60 7.25 -29.04
N ALA A 66 -26.34 8.36 -28.35
CA ALA A 66 -25.55 8.37 -27.13
C ALA A 66 -26.54 8.18 -25.96
N VAL A 67 -26.37 7.13 -25.17
CA VAL A 67 -27.36 6.75 -24.15
C VAL A 67 -26.81 7.01 -22.75
N PRO A 68 -27.16 8.14 -22.13
CA PRO A 68 -26.82 8.36 -20.73
C PRO A 68 -27.78 7.57 -19.84
N TYR A 69 -27.30 7.08 -18.71
CA TYR A 69 -28.10 6.31 -17.74
C TYR A 69 -27.70 6.65 -16.30
N ASP A 70 -28.57 6.33 -15.33
CA ASP A 70 -28.28 6.54 -13.91
C ASP A 70 -27.32 5.46 -13.41
N TRP A 71 -26.04 5.72 -13.64
CA TRP A 71 -24.93 4.81 -13.34
C TRP A 71 -24.83 4.43 -11.87
N ARG A 72 -25.53 5.10 -10.95
CA ARG A 72 -25.53 4.77 -9.53
C ARG A 72 -26.32 3.49 -9.24
N LEU A 73 -27.35 3.23 -10.05
CA LEU A 73 -28.38 2.24 -9.79
C LEU A 73 -27.96 0.83 -10.20
N SER A 74 -28.80 -0.15 -9.84
CA SER A 74 -28.62 -1.53 -10.27
C SER A 74 -28.95 -1.69 -11.76
N MET A 75 -28.34 -2.67 -12.44
CA MET A 75 -28.64 -2.93 -13.87
C MET A 75 -30.13 -3.20 -14.11
N PRO A 76 -30.85 -3.99 -13.27
CA PRO A 76 -32.28 -4.17 -13.42
C PRO A 76 -33.07 -2.86 -13.27
N ASP A 77 -32.66 -1.95 -12.38
CA ASP A 77 -33.33 -0.65 -12.22
C ASP A 77 -33.10 0.25 -13.43
N ILE A 78 -31.89 0.24 -14.00
CA ILE A 78 -31.55 1.01 -15.21
C ILE A 78 -32.37 0.53 -16.40
N LEU A 79 -32.61 -0.78 -16.52
CA LEU A 79 -33.34 -1.38 -17.64
C LEU A 79 -34.87 -1.38 -17.45
N ALA A 80 -35.36 -1.05 -16.24
CA ALA A 80 -36.75 -1.29 -15.85
C ALA A 80 -37.80 -0.54 -16.68
N ASP A 81 -37.46 0.61 -17.25
CA ASP A 81 -38.38 1.44 -18.04
C ASP A 81 -38.47 1.05 -19.53
N GLY A 82 -37.52 0.23 -20.02
CA GLY A 82 -37.45 -0.21 -21.41
C GLY A 82 -36.99 0.87 -22.41
N GLU A 83 -36.55 2.06 -21.97
CA GLU A 83 -36.16 3.15 -22.88
C GLU A 83 -34.94 2.77 -23.75
N LEU A 84 -33.99 2.03 -23.16
CA LEU A 84 -32.81 1.56 -23.87
C LEU A 84 -33.16 0.53 -24.95
N GLU A 85 -34.10 -0.37 -24.68
CA GLU A 85 -34.61 -1.34 -25.67
C GLU A 85 -35.34 -0.63 -26.82
N GLU A 86 -36.20 0.34 -26.52
CA GLU A 86 -36.93 1.11 -27.52
C GLU A 86 -35.96 1.91 -28.42
N THR A 87 -34.93 2.51 -27.83
CA THR A 87 -33.87 3.21 -28.56
C THR A 87 -33.15 2.27 -29.51
N LEU A 88 -32.74 1.09 -29.02
CA LEU A 88 -32.06 0.08 -29.82
C LEU A 88 -32.93 -0.41 -30.99
N ARG A 89 -34.21 -0.70 -30.75
CA ARG A 89 -35.17 -1.13 -31.78
C ARG A 89 -35.38 -0.05 -32.85
N THR A 90 -35.44 1.21 -32.43
CA THR A 90 -35.60 2.36 -33.34
C THR A 90 -34.39 2.54 -34.24
N LEU A 91 -33.19 2.42 -33.68
CA LEU A 91 -31.94 2.46 -34.45
C LEU A 91 -31.84 1.25 -35.41
N ALA A 92 -32.14 0.04 -34.94
CA ALA A 92 -32.14 -1.16 -35.77
C ALA A 92 -33.11 -1.03 -36.96
N ALA A 93 -34.32 -0.52 -36.74
CA ALA A 93 -35.32 -0.31 -37.79
C ALA A 93 -34.93 0.75 -38.84
N SER A 94 -34.06 1.70 -38.48
CA SER A 94 -33.54 2.73 -39.39
C SER A 94 -32.15 2.41 -39.95
N SER A 95 -31.51 1.34 -39.46
CA SER A 95 -30.22 0.85 -39.93
C SER A 95 -30.31 0.23 -41.33
N GLN A 96 -29.20 0.30 -42.08
CA GLN A 96 -29.08 -0.33 -43.40
C GLN A 96 -29.07 -1.85 -43.32
N THR A 97 -28.54 -2.42 -42.25
CA THR A 97 -28.44 -3.87 -42.03
C THR A 97 -29.65 -4.44 -41.28
N GLY A 98 -30.51 -3.57 -40.75
CA GLY A 98 -31.55 -3.95 -39.79
C GLY A 98 -31.01 -4.22 -38.38
N LYS A 99 -29.70 -4.01 -38.16
CA LYS A 99 -29.00 -4.25 -36.90
C LYS A 99 -28.18 -3.05 -36.46
N VAL A 100 -27.77 -3.03 -35.19
CA VAL A 100 -26.90 -2.01 -34.60
C VAL A 100 -25.58 -2.60 -34.12
N ALA A 101 -24.55 -1.77 -34.07
CA ALA A 101 -23.35 -2.03 -33.28
C ALA A 101 -23.47 -1.27 -31.95
N ILE A 102 -23.16 -1.93 -30.84
CA ILE A 102 -23.09 -1.30 -29.51
C ILE A 102 -21.61 -1.06 -29.20
N VAL A 103 -21.24 0.19 -28.97
CA VAL A 103 -19.92 0.55 -28.42
C VAL A 103 -20.14 0.91 -26.96
N ALA A 104 -19.47 0.19 -26.06
CA ALA A 104 -19.64 0.34 -24.63
C ALA A 104 -18.28 0.42 -23.94
N HIS A 105 -18.18 1.31 -22.96
CA HIS A 105 -16.96 1.55 -22.20
C HIS A 105 -17.17 1.33 -20.71
N SER A 106 -16.16 0.72 -20.07
CA SER A 106 -16.14 0.47 -18.63
C SER A 106 -17.45 -0.19 -18.17
N ASN A 107 -18.14 0.37 -17.17
CA ASN A 107 -19.41 -0.13 -16.65
C ASN A 107 -20.52 -0.27 -17.71
N GLY A 108 -20.49 0.57 -18.75
CA GLY A 108 -21.46 0.50 -19.86
C GLY A 108 -21.44 -0.85 -20.58
N GLY A 109 -20.30 -1.56 -20.57
CA GLY A 109 -20.20 -2.91 -21.14
C GLY A 109 -20.96 -3.96 -20.35
N LEU A 110 -20.99 -3.83 -19.02
CA LEU A 110 -21.80 -4.69 -18.15
C LEU A 110 -23.29 -4.44 -18.38
N LEU A 111 -23.69 -3.17 -18.53
CA LEU A 111 -25.06 -2.80 -18.88
C LEU A 111 -25.46 -3.35 -20.25
N ALA A 112 -24.57 -3.28 -21.25
CA ALA A 112 -24.81 -3.81 -22.58
C ALA A 112 -25.03 -5.35 -22.55
N LYS A 113 -24.28 -6.09 -21.74
CA LYS A 113 -24.52 -7.53 -21.54
C LYS A 113 -25.89 -7.78 -20.89
N ALA A 114 -26.25 -7.01 -19.87
CA ALA A 114 -27.56 -7.12 -19.21
C ALA A 114 -28.72 -6.84 -20.18
N LEU A 115 -28.59 -5.80 -21.01
CA LEU A 115 -29.56 -5.49 -22.08
C LEU A 115 -29.70 -6.66 -23.07
N ILE A 116 -28.58 -7.25 -23.51
CA ILE A 116 -28.60 -8.40 -24.43
C ILE A 116 -29.33 -9.59 -23.80
N ASN A 117 -29.13 -9.84 -22.50
CA ASN A 117 -29.85 -10.88 -21.78
C ASN A 117 -31.36 -10.59 -21.72
N GLU A 118 -31.76 -9.35 -21.45
CA GLU A 118 -33.18 -8.93 -21.39
C GLU A 118 -33.88 -9.07 -22.75
N LEU A 119 -33.22 -8.70 -23.85
CA LEU A 119 -33.72 -8.90 -25.21
C LEU A 119 -33.88 -10.38 -25.60
N GLY A 120 -33.15 -11.29 -24.92
CA GLY A 120 -33.22 -12.72 -25.14
C GLY A 120 -32.92 -13.13 -26.59
N ALA A 121 -33.78 -13.96 -27.17
CA ALA A 121 -33.57 -14.50 -28.52
C ALA A 121 -33.54 -13.41 -29.62
N GLU A 122 -34.22 -12.28 -29.40
CA GLU A 122 -34.30 -11.19 -30.35
C GLU A 122 -33.00 -10.39 -30.44
N ALA A 123 -32.11 -10.48 -29.45
CA ALA A 123 -30.84 -9.76 -29.44
C ALA A 123 -30.04 -9.99 -30.74
N SER A 124 -29.98 -11.23 -31.22
CA SER A 124 -29.28 -11.59 -32.47
C SER A 124 -29.92 -11.02 -33.74
N GLU A 125 -31.20 -10.66 -33.69
CA GLU A 125 -31.93 -10.03 -34.80
C GLU A 125 -31.69 -8.52 -34.86
N LEU A 126 -31.36 -7.90 -33.72
CA LEU A 126 -31.21 -6.45 -33.58
C LEU A 126 -29.75 -5.99 -33.48
N ILE A 127 -28.84 -6.85 -33.02
CA ILE A 127 -27.44 -6.50 -32.74
C ILE A 127 -26.52 -7.29 -33.66
N GLU A 128 -25.58 -6.58 -34.28
CA GLU A 128 -24.54 -7.17 -35.13
C GLU A 128 -23.23 -7.33 -34.37
N GLN A 129 -22.84 -6.30 -33.63
CA GLN A 129 -21.57 -6.24 -32.92
C GLN A 129 -21.75 -5.64 -31.51
N LEU A 130 -20.97 -6.15 -30.57
CA LEU A 130 -20.74 -5.58 -29.26
C LEU A 130 -19.24 -5.27 -29.12
N ILE A 131 -18.90 -3.99 -28.97
CA ILE A 131 -17.53 -3.50 -28.83
C ILE A 131 -17.36 -3.04 -27.39
N LEU A 132 -16.62 -3.84 -26.61
CA LEU A 132 -16.32 -3.65 -25.20
C LEU A 132 -14.95 -2.99 -25.07
N VAL A 133 -14.90 -1.75 -24.60
CA VAL A 133 -13.66 -0.99 -24.38
C VAL A 133 -13.41 -0.89 -22.87
N GLY A 134 -12.28 -1.40 -22.38
CA GLY A 134 -11.89 -1.31 -20.97
C GLY A 134 -12.92 -1.90 -19.99
N VAL A 135 -13.77 -2.84 -20.42
CA VAL A 135 -14.91 -3.29 -19.59
C VAL A 135 -14.40 -4.20 -18.47
N PRO A 136 -14.66 -3.93 -17.17
CA PRO A 136 -14.24 -4.80 -16.07
C PRO A 136 -15.14 -6.04 -16.00
N GLN A 137 -15.00 -6.96 -16.95
CA GLN A 137 -15.92 -8.09 -17.11
C GLN A 137 -15.84 -9.10 -15.96
N LEU A 138 -14.74 -9.10 -15.21
CA LEU A 138 -14.54 -9.89 -13.98
C LEU A 138 -14.51 -9.00 -12.72
N GLY A 139 -14.85 -7.71 -12.86
CA GLY A 139 -14.61 -6.69 -11.84
C GLY A 139 -13.19 -6.11 -11.88
N THR A 140 -12.92 -5.14 -11.00
CA THR A 140 -11.63 -4.47 -10.84
C THR A 140 -11.21 -4.40 -9.37
N PRO A 141 -9.93 -4.66 -9.04
CA PRO A 141 -9.38 -4.44 -7.70
C PRO A 141 -9.55 -3.00 -7.20
N GLN A 142 -9.60 -2.00 -8.10
CA GLN A 142 -9.83 -0.60 -7.72
C GLN A 142 -11.16 -0.43 -6.98
N ALA A 143 -12.20 -1.20 -7.32
CA ALA A 143 -13.47 -1.16 -6.59
C ALA A 143 -13.32 -1.64 -5.13
N VAL A 144 -12.41 -2.58 -4.85
CA VAL A 144 -12.08 -3.02 -3.49
C VAL A 144 -11.40 -1.89 -2.72
N GLY A 145 -10.40 -1.24 -3.33
CA GLY A 145 -9.71 -0.08 -2.74
C GLY A 145 -10.66 1.10 -2.47
N ALA A 146 -11.50 1.47 -3.44
CA ALA A 146 -12.48 2.53 -3.30
C ALA A 146 -13.48 2.25 -2.18
N LEU A 147 -14.01 1.02 -2.09
CA LEU A 147 -15.01 0.66 -1.09
C LEU A 147 -14.44 0.60 0.34
N LEU A 148 -13.20 0.11 0.49
CA LEU A 148 -12.57 -0.05 1.80
C LEU A 148 -11.87 1.21 2.30
N HIS A 149 -11.17 1.92 1.41
CA HIS A 149 -10.24 2.99 1.73
C HIS A 149 -10.54 4.32 1.02
N GLY A 150 -11.56 4.40 0.15
CA GLY A 150 -11.83 5.61 -0.64
C GLY A 150 -10.77 5.86 -1.71
N TYR A 151 -9.99 4.84 -2.07
CA TYR A 151 -8.87 4.96 -3.00
C TYR A 151 -9.28 5.47 -4.39
N ASP A 152 -8.59 6.52 -4.86
CA ASP A 152 -8.68 7.10 -6.19
C ASP A 152 -10.11 7.51 -6.55
N THR A 153 -10.73 8.26 -5.63
CA THR A 153 -12.13 8.72 -5.76
C THR A 153 -12.33 10.21 -5.49
N GLY A 154 -11.31 10.90 -4.99
CA GLY A 154 -11.30 12.33 -4.76
C GLY A 154 -11.16 13.13 -6.05
N LEU A 155 -11.81 14.28 -6.12
CA LEU A 155 -11.81 15.16 -7.30
C LEU A 155 -11.25 16.56 -6.95
N PRO A 156 -10.26 17.08 -7.71
CA PRO A 156 -9.61 16.45 -8.86
C PRO A 156 -8.67 15.29 -8.51
N PHE A 157 -8.20 15.21 -7.27
CA PHE A 157 -7.29 14.17 -6.78
C PHE A 157 -7.55 13.89 -5.29
N ASP A 158 -7.22 12.68 -4.80
CA ASP A 158 -7.41 12.27 -3.39
C ASP A 158 -6.72 13.21 -2.37
N TRP A 159 -5.52 13.70 -2.65
CA TRP A 159 -4.72 14.54 -1.74
C TRP A 159 -5.04 16.03 -1.83
N PHE A 160 -5.77 16.45 -2.86
CA PHE A 160 -6.23 17.83 -3.01
C PHE A 160 -7.69 17.87 -3.51
N PRO A 161 -8.64 17.32 -2.72
CA PRO A 161 -10.02 17.20 -3.15
C PRO A 161 -10.74 18.55 -3.01
N LEU A 162 -10.90 19.26 -4.12
CA LEU A 162 -11.63 20.53 -4.17
C LEU A 162 -13.14 20.35 -4.36
N ILE A 163 -13.54 19.22 -4.95
CA ILE A 163 -14.92 18.94 -5.38
C ILE A 163 -15.53 17.81 -4.57
N LEU A 164 -14.79 16.68 -4.48
CA LEU A 164 -15.21 15.46 -3.82
C LEU A 164 -14.04 14.90 -3.04
N SER A 165 -14.24 14.63 -1.75
CA SER A 165 -13.28 14.00 -0.86
C SER A 165 -13.38 12.47 -0.91
N PRO A 166 -12.26 11.74 -0.73
CA PRO A 166 -12.28 10.28 -0.65
C PRO A 166 -13.21 9.73 0.45
N GLU A 167 -13.32 10.42 1.59
CA GLU A 167 -14.22 10.07 2.68
C GLU A 167 -15.68 10.11 2.21
N ARG A 168 -16.05 11.17 1.49
CA ARG A 168 -17.40 11.33 0.96
C ARG A 168 -17.68 10.30 -0.11
N ALA A 169 -16.75 10.10 -1.03
CA ALA A 169 -16.91 9.14 -2.11
C ALA A 169 -17.08 7.72 -1.57
N ARG A 170 -16.29 7.32 -0.56
CA ARG A 170 -16.43 6.03 0.15
C ARG A 170 -17.80 5.91 0.84
N ASP A 171 -18.26 6.95 1.52
CA ASP A 171 -19.57 6.98 2.19
C ASP A 171 -20.73 6.87 1.18
N PHE A 172 -20.62 7.54 0.04
CA PHE A 172 -21.56 7.44 -1.07
C PHE A 172 -21.58 6.04 -1.70
N ALA A 173 -20.40 5.49 -2.02
CA ALA A 173 -20.23 4.19 -2.65
C ALA A 173 -20.81 3.04 -1.80
N LYS A 174 -20.80 3.18 -0.48
CA LYS A 174 -21.33 2.18 0.46
C LYS A 174 -22.75 1.71 0.12
N ASN A 175 -23.60 2.61 -0.38
CA ASN A 175 -24.99 2.29 -0.71
C ASN A 175 -25.29 2.39 -2.21
N ALA A 176 -24.27 2.54 -3.05
CA ALA A 176 -24.45 2.68 -4.49
C ALA A 176 -24.24 1.34 -5.20
N PRO A 177 -25.27 0.72 -5.81
CA PRO A 177 -25.15 -0.57 -6.51
C PRO A 177 -23.97 -0.68 -7.48
N PHE A 178 -23.60 0.43 -8.13
CA PHE A 178 -22.50 0.42 -9.10
C PHE A 178 -21.15 0.04 -8.50
N ALA A 179 -20.87 0.48 -7.27
CA ALA A 179 -19.62 0.15 -6.59
C ALA A 179 -19.48 -1.36 -6.37
N TYR A 180 -20.61 -2.08 -6.28
CA TYR A 180 -20.63 -3.51 -5.99
C TYR A 180 -20.55 -4.38 -7.23
N HIS A 181 -21.20 -4.02 -8.34
CA HIS A 181 -21.07 -4.83 -9.57
C HIS A 181 -19.70 -4.69 -10.25
N LEU A 182 -18.88 -3.72 -9.82
CA LEU A 182 -17.50 -3.58 -10.27
C LEU A 182 -16.52 -4.39 -9.40
N LEU A 183 -16.96 -4.96 -8.27
CA LEU A 183 -16.10 -5.78 -7.42
C LEU A 183 -15.65 -7.04 -8.15
N PRO A 184 -14.43 -7.54 -7.90
CA PRO A 184 -13.94 -8.79 -8.46
C PRO A 184 -14.90 -9.96 -8.25
N HIS A 185 -15.13 -10.72 -9.32
CA HIS A 185 -16.09 -11.82 -9.35
C HIS A 185 -15.54 -13.11 -8.70
N SER A 186 -16.42 -14.07 -8.42
CA SER A 186 -16.00 -15.37 -7.87
C SER A 186 -15.04 -16.18 -8.76
N ASP A 187 -15.03 -15.90 -10.06
CA ASP A 187 -14.21 -16.52 -11.09
C ASP A 187 -13.02 -15.64 -11.52
N TYR A 188 -12.74 -14.56 -10.78
CA TYR A 188 -11.65 -13.62 -11.06
C TYR A 188 -10.31 -14.35 -11.30
N TYR A 189 -9.98 -15.32 -10.43
CA TYR A 189 -8.75 -16.12 -10.53
C TYR A 189 -8.83 -17.30 -11.51
N ASN A 190 -10.03 -17.73 -11.88
CA ASN A 190 -10.22 -18.97 -12.63
C ASN A 190 -11.33 -18.82 -13.68
N ASN A 191 -10.95 -18.24 -14.82
CA ASN A 191 -11.84 -18.06 -15.96
C ASN A 191 -11.21 -18.61 -17.25
N ALA A 192 -12.06 -18.96 -18.21
CA ALA A 192 -11.64 -19.61 -19.46
C ALA A 192 -10.99 -18.67 -20.48
N GLY A 193 -11.07 -17.35 -20.26
CA GLY A 193 -10.50 -16.36 -21.14
C GLY A 193 -9.08 -15.95 -20.76
N ALA A 194 -8.84 -15.64 -19.49
CA ALA A 194 -7.57 -15.10 -19.02
C ALA A 194 -7.25 -15.62 -17.61
N SER A 195 -5.98 -15.62 -17.24
CA SER A 195 -5.55 -16.02 -15.89
C SER A 195 -5.11 -14.79 -15.12
N ILE A 196 -5.73 -14.55 -13.97
CA ILE A 196 -5.30 -13.53 -13.01
C ILE A 196 -4.66 -14.25 -11.85
N THR A 197 -3.41 -13.94 -11.56
CA THR A 197 -2.64 -14.58 -10.50
C THR A 197 -2.38 -13.66 -9.31
N THR A 198 -2.64 -12.37 -9.45
CA THR A 198 -2.36 -11.38 -8.39
C THR A 198 -3.47 -11.44 -7.33
N PRO A 199 -3.14 -11.75 -6.06
CA PRO A 199 -4.13 -11.77 -4.98
C PRO A 199 -4.73 -10.37 -4.76
N LEU A 200 -6.02 -10.32 -4.43
CA LEU A 200 -6.75 -9.06 -4.26
C LEU A 200 -6.44 -8.40 -2.93
N VAL A 201 -6.25 -9.23 -1.89
CA VAL A 201 -5.87 -8.79 -0.55
C VAL A 201 -4.82 -9.76 0.00
N VAL A 202 -3.71 -9.22 0.48
CA VAL A 202 -2.60 -9.95 1.12
C VAL A 202 -2.38 -9.40 2.52
N PHE A 203 -1.93 -10.25 3.43
CA PHE A 203 -1.58 -9.88 4.80
C PHE A 203 -0.13 -10.28 5.10
N GLU A 204 0.74 -9.30 5.34
CA GLU A 204 2.08 -9.56 5.87
C GLU A 204 1.98 -9.94 7.36
N THR A 205 2.92 -10.75 7.85
CA THR A 205 2.93 -11.16 9.26
C THR A 205 3.21 -9.96 10.16
N GLY A 206 2.35 -9.73 11.16
CA GLY A 206 2.58 -8.69 12.15
C GLY A 206 1.41 -8.56 13.13
N GLU A 207 1.59 -7.80 14.20
CA GLU A 207 0.58 -7.66 15.26
C GLU A 207 -0.72 -7.04 14.74
N ALA A 208 -0.63 -6.03 13.87
CA ALA A 208 -1.80 -5.30 13.37
C ALA A 208 -2.60 -6.10 12.33
N THR A 209 -1.97 -7.05 11.65
CA THR A 209 -2.58 -7.90 10.62
C THR A 209 -3.02 -9.27 11.15
N GLN A 210 -2.62 -9.64 12.37
CA GLN A 210 -2.84 -10.98 12.91
C GLN A 210 -4.31 -11.40 12.92
N ALA A 211 -5.24 -10.50 13.23
CA ALA A 211 -6.67 -10.80 13.22
C ALA A 211 -7.18 -11.17 11.81
N PHE A 212 -6.62 -10.55 10.76
CA PHE A 212 -6.94 -10.92 9.38
C PHE A 212 -6.34 -12.28 9.02
N ILE A 213 -5.09 -12.53 9.42
CA ILE A 213 -4.41 -13.80 9.17
C ILE A 213 -5.14 -14.97 9.85
N ASP A 214 -5.60 -14.78 11.09
CA ASP A 214 -6.37 -15.79 11.82
C ASP A 214 -7.71 -16.14 11.13
N ALA A 215 -8.30 -15.18 10.40
CA ALA A 215 -9.59 -15.34 9.73
C ALA A 215 -9.46 -15.86 8.28
N TYR A 216 -8.48 -15.37 7.52
CA TYR A 216 -8.39 -15.54 6.06
C TYR A 216 -7.08 -16.22 5.62
N GLY A 217 -6.11 -16.42 6.51
CA GLY A 217 -4.76 -16.82 6.13
C GLY A 217 -3.93 -15.65 5.59
N MET A 218 -2.88 -15.93 4.83
CA MET A 218 -1.96 -14.89 4.32
C MET A 218 -2.51 -14.07 3.15
N ALA A 219 -3.61 -14.50 2.55
CA ALA A 219 -4.26 -13.79 1.45
C ALA A 219 -5.74 -14.18 1.36
N VAL A 220 -6.55 -13.26 0.85
CA VAL A 220 -7.92 -13.56 0.40
C VAL A 220 -7.82 -14.26 -0.94
N GLY A 221 -8.02 -15.58 -0.95
CA GLY A 221 -7.75 -16.45 -2.10
C GLY A 221 -8.99 -16.88 -2.88
N ASN A 222 -10.20 -16.54 -2.42
CA ASN A 222 -11.44 -16.90 -3.10
C ASN A 222 -12.60 -15.94 -2.81
N ALA A 223 -13.71 -16.15 -3.51
CA ALA A 223 -14.92 -15.32 -3.45
C ALA A 223 -15.55 -15.25 -2.05
N ASP A 224 -15.61 -16.38 -1.33
CA ASP A 224 -16.22 -16.45 0.00
C ASP A 224 -15.37 -15.69 1.02
N GLU A 225 -14.04 -15.81 0.92
CA GLU A 225 -13.10 -15.03 1.73
C GLU A 225 -13.17 -13.54 1.39
N LEU A 226 -13.28 -13.17 0.11
CA LEU A 226 -13.43 -11.77 -0.29
C LEU A 226 -14.73 -11.18 0.25
N ARG A 227 -15.84 -11.92 0.14
CA ARG A 227 -17.12 -11.53 0.74
C ARG A 227 -16.98 -11.38 2.26
N GLY A 228 -16.35 -12.34 2.91
CA GLY A 228 -16.10 -12.31 4.36
C GLY A 228 -15.31 -11.08 4.77
N PHE A 229 -14.23 -10.79 4.04
CA PHE A 229 -13.37 -9.64 4.26
C PHE A 229 -14.12 -8.34 4.02
N LEU A 230 -14.84 -8.17 2.91
CA LEU A 230 -15.63 -6.96 2.63
C LEU A 230 -16.72 -6.70 3.69
N LEU A 231 -17.26 -7.74 4.31
CA LEU A 231 -18.28 -7.65 5.36
C LEU A 231 -17.72 -7.59 6.79
N GLY A 232 -16.41 -7.72 6.97
CA GLY A 232 -15.76 -7.71 8.28
C GLY A 232 -16.17 -8.91 9.15
N THR A 233 -16.33 -10.10 8.56
CA THR A 233 -16.81 -11.29 9.28
C THR A 233 -15.85 -11.77 10.38
N GLU A 234 -14.60 -11.32 10.35
CA GLU A 234 -13.61 -11.50 11.42
C GLU A 234 -13.92 -10.67 12.69
N GLY A 235 -14.85 -9.73 12.61
CA GLY A 235 -15.34 -8.95 13.75
C GLY A 235 -14.81 -7.53 13.83
N ARG A 236 -14.15 -7.00 12.79
CA ARG A 236 -13.75 -5.59 12.76
C ARG A 236 -14.96 -4.67 12.79
N THR A 237 -14.80 -3.51 13.40
CA THR A 237 -15.84 -2.47 13.41
C THR A 237 -15.66 -1.54 12.23
N ALA A 238 -16.75 -0.94 11.76
CA ALA A 238 -16.65 0.13 10.77
C ALA A 238 -15.78 1.28 11.31
N PRO A 239 -14.82 1.78 10.52
CA PRO A 239 -13.97 2.90 10.90
C PRO A 239 -14.77 4.20 11.00
N ALA A 240 -14.15 5.25 11.54
CA ALA A 240 -14.71 6.59 11.48
C ALA A 240 -14.81 7.08 10.03
N TYR A 241 -15.64 8.11 9.78
CA TYR A 241 -15.86 8.64 8.43
C TYR A 241 -14.55 9.07 7.75
N ASP A 242 -13.70 9.75 8.52
CA ASP A 242 -12.39 10.29 8.16
C ASP A 242 -11.22 9.29 8.26
N ASP A 243 -11.47 8.07 8.74
CA ASP A 243 -10.46 7.03 8.83
C ASP A 243 -10.44 6.20 7.54
N LEU A 244 -9.56 6.59 6.61
CA LEU A 244 -9.29 5.90 5.35
C LEU A 244 -8.18 4.84 5.49
N GLU A 245 -7.51 4.78 6.63
CA GLU A 245 -6.41 3.84 6.88
C GLU A 245 -6.93 2.44 7.19
N HIS A 246 -8.01 2.34 7.96
CA HIS A 246 -8.63 1.07 8.30
C HIS A 246 -9.71 0.67 7.27
N PRO A 247 -9.79 -0.63 6.90
CA PRO A 247 -10.73 -1.08 5.89
C PRO A 247 -12.19 -0.96 6.38
N SER A 248 -13.01 -0.26 5.59
CA SER A 248 -14.44 -0.10 5.83
C SER A 248 -15.23 -1.42 5.70
N LEU A 249 -16.55 -1.34 5.90
CA LEU A 249 -17.49 -2.43 5.75
C LEU A 249 -18.45 -2.18 4.57
N GLY A 250 -18.56 -3.17 3.70
CA GLY A 250 -19.52 -3.18 2.59
C GLY A 250 -20.96 -3.48 3.03
N ASN A 251 -21.87 -3.35 2.08
CA ASN A 251 -23.31 -3.58 2.24
C ASN A 251 -23.69 -4.98 1.78
N THR A 252 -24.26 -5.78 2.69
CA THR A 252 -24.64 -7.18 2.43
C THR A 252 -25.68 -7.35 1.32
N ALA A 253 -26.66 -6.44 1.22
CA ALA A 253 -27.70 -6.53 0.20
C ALA A 253 -27.12 -6.29 -1.19
N LEU A 254 -26.26 -5.27 -1.31
CA LEU A 254 -25.63 -4.89 -2.58
C LEU A 254 -24.57 -5.90 -3.04
N LEU A 255 -23.81 -6.51 -2.12
CA LEU A 255 -22.93 -7.63 -2.44
C LEU A 255 -23.72 -8.83 -3.00
N SER A 256 -24.86 -9.14 -2.39
CA SER A 256 -25.71 -10.26 -2.85
C SER A 256 -26.34 -9.98 -4.23
N TYR A 257 -26.68 -8.72 -4.50
CA TYR A 257 -27.08 -8.28 -5.84
C TYR A 257 -25.94 -8.46 -6.85
N ALA A 258 -24.74 -7.99 -6.53
CA ALA A 258 -23.58 -8.11 -7.42
C ALA A 258 -23.28 -9.58 -7.73
N GLU A 259 -23.23 -10.46 -6.73
CA GLU A 259 -23.02 -11.90 -6.91
C GLU A 259 -24.08 -12.55 -7.83
N THR A 260 -25.33 -12.07 -7.79
CA THR A 260 -26.39 -12.55 -8.68
C THR A 260 -26.14 -12.07 -10.12
N LEU A 261 -25.88 -10.77 -10.30
CA LEU A 261 -25.59 -10.19 -11.61
C LEU A 261 -24.37 -10.87 -12.26
N GLN A 262 -23.34 -11.18 -11.47
CA GLN A 262 -22.14 -11.87 -11.93
C GLN A 262 -22.42 -13.24 -12.55
N GLN A 263 -23.41 -13.98 -12.02
CA GLN A 263 -23.82 -15.26 -12.61
C GLN A 263 -24.48 -15.08 -13.99
N GLU A 264 -25.04 -13.90 -14.25
CA GLU A 264 -25.77 -13.59 -15.49
C GLU A 264 -24.87 -13.00 -16.57
N ILE A 265 -23.88 -12.16 -16.22
CA ILE A 265 -23.07 -11.40 -17.18
C ILE A 265 -21.54 -11.51 -16.99
N GLY A 266 -21.08 -12.33 -16.03
CA GLY A 266 -19.66 -12.55 -15.70
C GLY A 266 -18.91 -13.45 -16.69
N SER A 267 -17.93 -14.25 -16.22
CA SER A 267 -17.01 -14.96 -17.12
C SER A 267 -17.65 -16.05 -17.97
N SER A 268 -18.75 -16.64 -17.49
CA SER A 268 -19.49 -17.67 -18.21
C SER A 268 -20.44 -17.11 -19.26
N TRP A 269 -20.63 -15.79 -19.30
CA TRP A 269 -21.52 -15.17 -20.27
C TRP A 269 -21.01 -15.39 -21.70
N GLN A 270 -21.94 -15.70 -22.59
CA GLN A 270 -21.68 -15.90 -24.02
C GLN A 270 -22.65 -15.02 -24.80
N ALA A 271 -22.13 -14.32 -25.81
CA ALA A 271 -23.00 -13.58 -26.71
C ALA A 271 -23.91 -14.55 -27.49
N PRO A 272 -25.20 -14.20 -27.69
CA PRO A 272 -26.07 -14.96 -28.59
C PRO A 272 -25.46 -15.16 -29.98
N GLU A 273 -25.74 -16.31 -30.59
CA GLU A 273 -25.26 -16.65 -31.93
C GLU A 273 -25.64 -15.54 -32.93
N GLY A 274 -24.68 -15.08 -33.73
CA GLY A 274 -24.87 -13.99 -34.69
C GLY A 274 -24.49 -12.60 -34.20
N ILE A 275 -24.10 -12.44 -32.92
CA ILE A 275 -23.46 -11.23 -32.41
C ILE A 275 -21.94 -11.44 -32.33
N THR A 276 -21.17 -10.56 -32.96
CA THR A 276 -19.70 -10.55 -32.83
C THR A 276 -19.30 -9.67 -31.64
N VAL A 277 -18.41 -10.15 -30.78
CA VAL A 277 -17.87 -9.39 -29.65
C VAL A 277 -16.42 -8.99 -29.92
N HIS A 278 -16.12 -7.71 -29.78
CA HIS A 278 -14.76 -7.18 -29.77
C HIS A 278 -14.44 -6.72 -28.35
N GLN A 279 -13.44 -7.35 -27.72
CA GLN A 279 -12.92 -6.95 -26.41
C GLN A 279 -11.64 -6.15 -26.63
N ILE A 280 -11.60 -4.91 -26.15
CA ILE A 280 -10.47 -4.00 -26.29
C ILE A 280 -9.97 -3.65 -24.88
N ALA A 281 -8.72 -3.97 -24.60
CA ALA A 281 -8.07 -3.64 -23.33
C ALA A 281 -6.98 -2.58 -23.57
N GLY A 282 -6.97 -1.53 -22.73
CA GLY A 282 -5.78 -0.69 -22.59
C GLY A 282 -4.70 -1.43 -21.81
N ILE A 283 -3.44 -1.16 -22.12
CA ILE A 283 -2.30 -1.80 -21.46
C ILE A 283 -1.11 -0.83 -21.31
N GLY A 284 -0.36 -0.98 -20.23
CA GLY A 284 0.89 -0.26 -19.98
C GLY A 284 0.77 0.92 -19.01
N GLU A 285 -0.38 1.06 -18.34
CA GLU A 285 -0.59 2.00 -17.24
C GLU A 285 -0.55 1.25 -15.90
N ASP A 286 0.03 1.88 -14.87
CA ASP A 286 0.10 1.31 -13.52
C ASP A 286 -1.32 1.09 -12.99
N THR A 287 -1.74 -0.17 -12.86
CA THR A 287 -3.12 -0.54 -12.56
C THR A 287 -3.20 -1.30 -11.24
N LEU A 288 -4.10 -0.90 -10.34
CA LEU A 288 -4.27 -1.61 -9.06
C LEU A 288 -4.67 -3.08 -9.29
N ALA A 289 -3.87 -3.98 -8.76
CA ALA A 289 -4.06 -5.43 -8.82
C ALA A 289 -4.47 -6.03 -7.46
N GLY A 290 -4.11 -5.38 -6.35
CA GLY A 290 -4.46 -5.83 -5.00
C GLY A 290 -4.01 -4.85 -3.91
N ILE A 291 -4.23 -5.24 -2.65
CA ILE A 291 -3.83 -4.47 -1.47
C ILE A 291 -3.11 -5.40 -0.49
N THR A 292 -1.90 -5.04 -0.08
CA THR A 292 -1.12 -5.73 0.94
C THR A 292 -1.24 -4.99 2.26
N TYR A 293 -1.94 -5.54 3.25
CA TYR A 293 -1.93 -5.00 4.61
C TYR A 293 -0.68 -5.44 5.36
N LYS A 294 -0.09 -4.53 6.12
CA LYS A 294 1.13 -4.77 6.88
C LYS A 294 1.12 -4.08 8.24
N THR A 295 2.02 -4.53 9.11
CA THR A 295 2.29 -3.87 10.39
C THR A 295 3.51 -2.98 10.21
N VAL A 296 3.31 -1.67 10.25
CA VAL A 296 4.42 -0.70 10.25
C VAL A 296 4.72 -0.27 11.68
N ARG A 297 5.98 0.07 11.93
CA ARG A 297 6.44 0.53 13.25
C ARG A 297 6.40 2.06 13.29
N GLU A 298 5.84 2.60 14.35
CA GLU A 298 5.82 4.04 14.60
C GLU A 298 6.74 4.39 15.77
N CYS A 299 7.69 5.31 15.57
CA CYS A 299 8.50 5.82 16.66
C CYS A 299 7.73 6.87 17.45
N THR A 300 7.18 6.51 18.62
CA THR A 300 6.33 7.42 19.39
C THR A 300 7.10 8.35 20.32
N ARG A 301 8.39 8.09 20.56
CA ARG A 301 9.22 8.83 21.53
C ARG A 301 10.68 8.95 21.07
N PHE A 302 10.93 9.88 20.16
CA PHE A 302 12.28 10.18 19.68
C PHE A 302 13.02 11.20 20.56
N ILE A 303 14.32 10.98 20.79
CA ILE A 303 15.23 11.94 21.42
C ILE A 303 16.32 12.30 20.43
N LEU A 304 16.19 13.48 19.81
CA LEU A 304 17.13 14.00 18.81
C LEU A 304 18.58 14.01 19.30
N ALA A 305 18.84 14.58 20.47
CA ALA A 305 20.22 14.80 20.91
C ALA A 305 21.05 13.52 21.14
N SER A 306 20.36 12.40 21.41
CA SER A 306 20.98 11.08 21.50
C SER A 306 20.68 10.20 20.29
N LYS A 307 19.83 10.65 19.35
CA LYS A 307 19.42 9.97 18.12
C LYS A 307 18.81 8.60 18.38
N ILE A 308 17.90 8.52 19.36
CA ILE A 308 17.28 7.25 19.79
C ILE A 308 15.77 7.34 19.79
N CYS A 309 15.13 6.27 19.33
CA CYS A 309 13.72 6.02 19.60
C CYS A 309 13.58 5.20 20.88
N LEU A 310 12.79 5.69 21.85
CA LEU A 310 12.60 5.01 23.14
C LEU A 310 11.42 4.05 23.18
N ALA A 311 10.48 4.22 22.26
CA ALA A 311 9.26 3.45 22.21
C ALA A 311 8.78 3.36 20.76
N TYR A 312 8.40 2.15 20.38
CA TYR A 312 7.73 1.87 19.12
C TYR A 312 6.32 1.38 19.41
N GLU A 313 5.40 1.74 18.53
CA GLU A 313 4.06 1.16 18.48
C GLU A 313 3.83 0.53 17.11
N ASN A 314 3.03 -0.53 17.06
CA ASN A 314 2.67 -1.20 15.83
C ASN A 314 1.38 -0.57 15.29
N LYS A 315 1.39 -0.21 14.01
CA LYS A 315 0.26 0.40 13.32
C LYS A 315 -0.11 -0.44 12.09
N LEU A 316 -1.41 -0.56 11.81
CA LEU A 316 -1.86 -1.12 10.54
C LEU A 316 -1.55 -0.11 9.44
N SER A 317 -0.87 -0.54 8.39
CA SER A 317 -0.77 0.19 7.13
C SER A 317 -1.11 -0.75 5.97
N TYR A 318 -1.08 -0.24 4.76
CA TYR A 318 -1.27 -1.03 3.55
C TYR A 318 -0.42 -0.50 2.40
N THR A 319 -0.02 -1.40 1.51
CA THR A 319 0.63 -1.07 0.24
C THR A 319 -0.31 -1.49 -0.88
N PRO A 320 -0.69 -0.58 -1.78
CA PRO A 320 -1.39 -0.94 -3.01
C PRO A 320 -0.43 -1.70 -3.93
N GLU A 321 -0.86 -2.81 -4.50
CA GLU A 321 -0.06 -3.55 -5.46
C GLU A 321 -0.53 -3.21 -6.87
N THR A 322 0.38 -2.76 -7.72
CA THR A 322 0.08 -2.41 -9.11
C THR A 322 0.78 -3.33 -10.09
N VAL A 323 0.16 -3.51 -11.26
CA VAL A 323 0.73 -4.20 -12.42
C VAL A 323 0.70 -3.27 -13.62
N ILE A 324 1.61 -3.47 -14.58
CA ILE A 324 1.58 -2.72 -15.85
C ILE A 324 0.55 -3.29 -16.84
N ASP A 325 -0.01 -4.46 -16.52
CA ASP A 325 -1.01 -5.18 -17.31
C ASP A 325 -2.43 -4.60 -17.12
N GLY A 326 -2.61 -3.32 -17.44
CA GLY A 326 -3.91 -2.66 -17.39
C GLY A 326 -3.91 -1.23 -17.94
N ASP A 327 -5.08 -0.61 -17.85
CA ASP A 327 -5.37 0.73 -18.36
C ASP A 327 -5.42 1.83 -17.28
N GLY A 328 -4.91 1.54 -16.08
CA GLY A 328 -4.97 2.42 -14.92
C GLY A 328 -6.10 2.05 -13.95
N THR A 329 -7.16 1.40 -14.43
CA THR A 329 -8.29 0.97 -13.60
C THR A 329 -8.60 -0.52 -13.74
N VAL A 330 -8.57 -1.05 -14.96
CA VAL A 330 -8.97 -2.42 -15.28
C VAL A 330 -7.76 -3.20 -15.79
N VAL A 331 -7.43 -4.27 -15.07
CA VAL A 331 -6.40 -5.21 -15.53
C VAL A 331 -6.84 -5.90 -16.82
N VAL A 332 -5.92 -6.07 -17.78
CA VAL A 332 -6.19 -6.63 -19.11
C VAL A 332 -6.94 -7.97 -19.06
N PRO A 333 -6.62 -8.92 -18.15
CA PRO A 333 -7.37 -10.17 -18.05
C PRO A 333 -8.86 -9.98 -17.74
N SER A 334 -9.23 -8.95 -16.98
CA SER A 334 -10.64 -8.61 -16.71
C SER A 334 -11.29 -7.96 -17.94
N ALA A 335 -10.54 -7.11 -18.66
CA ALA A 335 -11.01 -6.51 -19.91
C ALA A 335 -11.21 -7.52 -21.05
N LEU A 336 -10.44 -8.62 -21.07
CA LEU A 336 -10.45 -9.66 -22.11
C LEU A 336 -11.00 -11.01 -21.63
N ALA A 337 -11.87 -10.99 -20.62
CA ALA A 337 -12.32 -12.17 -19.88
C ALA A 337 -13.06 -13.24 -20.72
N MET A 338 -13.69 -12.86 -21.83
CA MET A 338 -14.35 -13.85 -22.69
C MET A 338 -13.29 -14.60 -23.50
N SER A 339 -13.44 -15.93 -23.56
CA SER A 339 -12.57 -16.79 -24.35
C SER A 339 -12.65 -16.46 -25.85
N ASP A 340 -11.49 -16.31 -26.48
CA ASP A 340 -11.33 -16.17 -27.93
C ASP A 340 -11.37 -17.51 -28.69
N SER A 341 -11.64 -18.62 -27.98
CA SER A 341 -11.92 -19.91 -28.62
C SER A 341 -13.26 -19.94 -29.35
N ALA A 342 -14.18 -19.03 -29.01
CA ALA A 342 -15.43 -18.83 -29.74
C ALA A 342 -15.18 -17.99 -30.99
N GLU A 343 -15.62 -18.46 -32.16
CA GLU A 343 -15.34 -17.80 -33.45
C GLU A 343 -15.86 -16.35 -33.54
N ASN A 344 -16.87 -16.00 -32.73
CA ASN A 344 -17.47 -14.67 -32.69
C ASN A 344 -16.85 -13.72 -31.66
N VAL A 345 -15.80 -14.12 -30.92
CA VAL A 345 -15.12 -13.29 -29.92
C VAL A 345 -13.72 -12.92 -30.41
N ARG A 346 -13.39 -11.62 -30.38
CA ARG A 346 -12.07 -11.10 -30.78
C ARG A 346 -11.46 -10.26 -29.66
N ARG A 347 -10.13 -10.25 -29.59
CA ARG A 347 -9.35 -9.51 -28.59
C ARG A 347 -8.43 -8.51 -29.27
N TRP A 348 -8.31 -7.36 -28.64
CA TRP A 348 -7.48 -6.27 -29.09
C TRP A 348 -6.83 -5.59 -27.89
N TRP A 349 -5.62 -5.10 -28.10
CA TRP A 349 -4.85 -4.33 -27.14
C TRP A 349 -4.62 -2.94 -27.69
N MET A 350 -4.79 -1.95 -26.81
CA MET A 350 -4.43 -0.56 -27.01
C MET A 350 -3.22 -0.26 -26.14
N ASP A 351 -2.05 -0.09 -26.76
CA ASP A 351 -0.80 0.22 -26.08
C ASP A 351 -0.77 1.70 -25.63
N LEU A 352 -1.33 1.94 -24.44
CA LEU A 352 -1.43 3.27 -23.85
C LEU A 352 -0.06 3.82 -23.47
N LYS A 353 0.85 2.95 -23.04
CA LYS A 353 2.20 3.33 -22.64
C LYS A 353 3.00 3.95 -23.77
N ASN A 354 3.13 3.26 -24.90
CA ASN A 354 3.86 3.81 -26.04
C ASN A 354 3.11 4.99 -26.66
N ASN A 355 1.77 4.96 -26.69
CA ASN A 355 1.00 6.11 -27.14
C ASN A 355 1.25 7.36 -26.27
N ASN A 356 1.23 7.24 -24.95
CA ASN A 356 1.51 8.33 -24.01
C ASN A 356 2.95 8.82 -24.15
N LYS A 357 3.91 7.91 -24.24
CA LYS A 357 5.33 8.21 -24.41
C LYS A 357 5.62 8.96 -25.71
N ASP A 358 5.17 8.44 -26.83
CA ASP A 358 5.46 8.99 -28.16
C ASP A 358 4.74 10.34 -28.41
N ASN A 359 3.68 10.61 -27.64
CA ASN A 359 2.99 11.90 -27.61
C ASN A 359 3.45 12.82 -26.46
N ASP A 360 4.57 12.51 -25.79
CA ASP A 360 5.19 13.34 -24.74
C ASP A 360 4.25 13.63 -23.55
N ARG A 361 3.29 12.73 -23.27
CA ARG A 361 2.32 12.89 -22.18
C ARG A 361 2.95 12.50 -20.84
N ARG A 362 3.20 13.49 -20.00
CA ARG A 362 3.63 13.31 -18.59
C ARG A 362 2.45 12.84 -17.74
N TRP A 363 2.72 12.28 -16.55
CA TRP A 363 1.71 11.64 -15.68
C TRP A 363 0.37 12.39 -15.59
N ILE A 364 0.35 13.69 -15.29
CA ILE A 364 -0.90 14.48 -15.15
C ILE A 364 -1.74 14.56 -16.45
N PHE A 365 -1.13 14.30 -17.61
CA PHE A 365 -1.76 14.39 -18.94
C PHE A 365 -1.77 13.05 -19.68
N ARG A 366 -1.44 11.93 -19.01
CA ARG A 366 -1.53 10.60 -19.62
C ARG A 366 -2.99 10.29 -19.92
N LEU A 367 -3.21 9.61 -21.04
CA LEU A 367 -4.51 9.00 -21.32
C LEU A 367 -4.54 7.62 -20.68
N ASP A 368 -5.64 7.30 -20.02
CA ASP A 368 -5.86 6.07 -19.27
C ASP A 368 -7.28 5.53 -19.51
N HIS A 369 -7.78 4.72 -18.58
CA HIS A 369 -9.13 4.17 -18.61
C HIS A 369 -10.21 5.23 -18.82
N GLY A 370 -10.19 6.34 -18.06
CA GLY A 370 -11.29 7.31 -18.02
C GLY A 370 -11.50 8.02 -19.36
N ASP A 371 -10.40 8.35 -20.03
CA ASP A 371 -10.36 9.10 -21.29
C ASP A 371 -9.81 8.27 -22.45
N ILE A 372 -9.92 6.93 -22.38
CA ILE A 372 -9.38 6.01 -23.39
C ILE A 372 -9.88 6.31 -24.81
N PHE A 373 -11.09 6.87 -24.95
CA PHE A 373 -11.62 7.27 -26.24
C PHE A 373 -11.00 8.54 -26.81
N GLU A 374 -10.22 9.30 -26.04
CA GLU A 374 -9.45 10.43 -26.54
C GLU A 374 -8.18 9.98 -27.29
N VAL A 375 -7.84 8.69 -27.23
CA VAL A 375 -6.84 8.08 -28.13
C VAL A 375 -7.35 8.04 -29.58
N SER A 376 -6.70 8.78 -30.47
CA SER A 376 -7.04 8.87 -31.89
C SER A 376 -7.02 7.52 -32.62
N GLU A 377 -6.03 6.70 -32.33
CA GLU A 377 -5.79 5.42 -32.99
C GLU A 377 -6.85 4.38 -32.60
N LEU A 378 -7.34 4.41 -31.36
CA LEU A 378 -8.45 3.59 -30.93
C LEU A 378 -9.76 4.00 -31.64
N ARG A 379 -10.05 5.30 -31.73
CA ARG A 379 -11.23 5.77 -32.46
C ARG A 379 -11.16 5.38 -33.93
N ALA A 380 -10.02 5.60 -34.58
CA ALA A 380 -9.79 5.17 -35.95
C ALA A 380 -10.00 3.66 -36.12
N PHE A 381 -9.52 2.85 -35.19
CA PHE A 381 -9.73 1.41 -35.20
C PHE A 381 -11.22 1.03 -35.14
N ILE A 382 -11.98 1.65 -34.23
CA ILE A 382 -13.42 1.38 -34.09
C ILE A 382 -14.17 1.74 -35.38
N PHE A 383 -13.95 2.93 -35.92
CA PHE A 383 -14.67 3.36 -37.13
C PHE A 383 -14.20 2.65 -38.40
N ASP A 384 -12.89 2.61 -38.65
CA ASP A 384 -12.35 2.18 -39.94
C ASP A 384 -12.20 0.65 -40.03
N ASN A 385 -11.89 -0.05 -38.93
CA ASN A 385 -11.72 -1.50 -38.95
C ASN A 385 -12.98 -2.25 -38.50
N LEU A 386 -13.61 -1.82 -37.39
CA LEU A 386 -14.70 -2.59 -36.79
C LEU A 386 -16.07 -2.29 -37.40
N LEU A 387 -16.46 -1.01 -37.45
CA LEU A 387 -17.80 -0.59 -37.89
C LEU A 387 -17.95 -0.60 -39.41
N THR A 388 -16.92 -0.15 -40.15
CA THR A 388 -17.01 0.00 -41.62
C THR A 388 -16.21 -1.05 -42.40
N SER A 389 -15.21 -1.67 -41.76
CA SER A 389 -14.24 -2.54 -42.43
C SER A 389 -13.62 -1.91 -43.68
N ALA A 390 -13.34 -0.60 -43.62
CA ALA A 390 -12.72 0.18 -44.68
C ALA A 390 -11.26 -0.25 -44.96
N THR A 391 -10.58 -0.82 -43.95
CA THR A 391 -9.20 -1.30 -44.04
C THR A 391 -8.96 -2.50 -43.12
N ASP A 392 -8.04 -3.38 -43.52
CA ASP A 392 -7.52 -4.48 -42.70
C ASP A 392 -6.24 -4.08 -41.94
N SER A 393 -5.63 -2.94 -42.27
CA SER A 393 -4.47 -2.42 -41.55
C SER A 393 -4.91 -1.88 -40.19
N LEU A 394 -4.26 -2.34 -39.12
CA LEU A 394 -4.49 -1.81 -37.79
C LEU A 394 -3.79 -0.44 -37.63
N PRO A 395 -4.40 0.51 -36.90
CA PRO A 395 -3.73 1.74 -36.47
C PRO A 395 -2.50 1.47 -35.58
N GLU A 396 -1.65 2.47 -35.45
CA GLU A 396 -0.51 2.42 -34.53
C GLU A 396 -1.00 2.19 -33.09
N TYR A 397 -0.23 1.47 -32.27
CA TYR A 397 -0.57 1.08 -30.89
C TYR A 397 -1.75 0.10 -30.73
N VAL A 398 -2.49 -0.22 -31.80
CA VAL A 398 -3.56 -1.23 -31.77
C VAL A 398 -3.05 -2.57 -32.30
N SER A 399 -3.25 -3.63 -31.53
CA SER A 399 -2.78 -4.97 -31.90
C SER A 399 -3.76 -6.07 -31.49
N ASN A 400 -3.65 -7.24 -32.13
CA ASN A 400 -4.38 -8.46 -31.78
C ASN A 400 -3.52 -9.50 -31.04
N LEU A 401 -2.33 -9.07 -30.60
CA LEU A 401 -1.40 -9.83 -29.77
C LEU A 401 -1.02 -8.92 -28.61
N ALA A 402 -0.90 -9.46 -27.40
CA ALA A 402 -0.48 -8.69 -26.25
C ALA A 402 0.89 -8.02 -26.52
N PRO A 403 1.02 -6.70 -26.32
CA PRO A 403 2.31 -6.02 -26.33
C PRO A 403 3.25 -6.58 -25.24
N GLU A 404 4.56 -6.65 -25.53
CA GLU A 404 5.56 -7.09 -24.56
C GLU A 404 6.27 -5.87 -23.93
N PHE A 405 6.24 -5.77 -22.59
CA PHE A 405 6.89 -4.69 -21.82
C PHE A 405 8.09 -5.17 -20.98
N THR A 406 8.54 -6.41 -21.19
CA THR A 406 9.43 -7.18 -20.30
C THR A 406 10.88 -6.68 -20.18
N ALA A 407 11.22 -5.49 -20.67
CA ALA A 407 12.59 -4.95 -20.67
C ALA A 407 12.72 -3.59 -19.96
N GLU A 408 11.70 -3.17 -19.22
CA GLU A 408 11.68 -1.86 -18.57
C GLU A 408 11.86 -1.97 -17.07
N ASN A 409 13.11 -1.78 -16.66
CA ASN A 409 13.45 -1.70 -15.25
C ASN A 409 12.92 -0.40 -14.67
N ARG A 410 12.36 -0.47 -13.46
CA ARG A 410 11.88 0.71 -12.73
C ARG A 410 12.19 0.59 -11.24
N LEU A 411 12.36 1.74 -10.61
CA LEU A 411 12.32 1.87 -9.16
C LEU A 411 10.94 2.33 -8.73
N ARG A 412 10.44 1.76 -7.64
CA ARG A 412 9.20 2.15 -7.00
C ARG A 412 9.49 2.50 -5.55
N PHE A 413 9.07 3.69 -5.14
CA PHE A 413 9.21 4.21 -3.79
C PHE A 413 7.85 4.27 -3.14
N VAL A 414 7.67 3.58 -2.01
CA VAL A 414 6.43 3.58 -1.22
C VAL A 414 6.71 4.21 0.12
N LEU A 415 6.04 5.32 0.43
CA LEU A 415 6.26 6.07 1.65
C LEU A 415 5.01 6.03 2.54
N HIS A 416 5.14 5.44 3.73
CA HIS A 416 4.14 5.44 4.81
C HIS A 416 4.54 6.49 5.84
N SER A 417 3.94 7.68 5.80
CA SER A 417 4.57 8.80 6.47
C SER A 417 3.72 10.07 6.58
N PRO A 418 4.00 10.94 7.56
CA PRO A 418 3.65 12.36 7.50
C PRO A 418 4.68 13.22 6.70
N LEU A 419 5.43 12.65 5.76
CA LEU A 419 6.42 13.35 4.92
C LEU A 419 5.89 13.40 3.49
N ALA A 420 6.16 14.48 2.77
CA ALA A 420 5.91 14.59 1.35
C ALA A 420 7.03 13.89 0.56
N LEU A 421 6.65 13.05 -0.41
CA LEU A 421 7.55 12.32 -1.29
C LEU A 421 7.80 13.10 -2.60
N SER A 422 9.05 13.34 -2.95
CA SER A 422 9.44 13.79 -4.28
C SER A 422 10.67 13.05 -4.80
N VAL A 423 10.79 13.00 -6.12
CA VAL A 423 11.95 12.42 -6.80
C VAL A 423 12.42 13.38 -7.89
N THR A 424 13.73 13.56 -8.00
CA THR A 424 14.37 14.32 -9.08
C THR A 424 15.25 13.40 -9.92
N ASP A 425 15.30 13.65 -11.23
CA ASP A 425 16.21 12.94 -12.14
C ASP A 425 17.54 13.69 -12.32
N SER A 426 18.47 13.08 -13.06
CA SER A 426 19.78 13.67 -13.37
C SER A 426 19.71 14.97 -14.21
N GLU A 427 18.57 15.29 -14.83
CA GLU A 427 18.32 16.51 -15.60
C GLU A 427 17.60 17.59 -14.77
N SER A 428 17.40 17.36 -13.46
CA SER A 428 16.62 18.23 -12.55
C SER A 428 15.15 18.36 -12.91
N ASN A 429 14.60 17.41 -13.68
CA ASN A 429 13.16 17.20 -13.72
C ASN A 429 12.71 16.58 -12.39
N GLU A 430 11.45 16.77 -12.04
CA GLU A 430 10.89 16.41 -10.74
C GLU A 430 9.54 15.70 -10.95
N ILE A 431 9.25 14.77 -10.05
CA ILE A 431 7.92 14.24 -9.84
C ILE A 431 7.57 14.27 -8.35
N ASN A 432 6.37 14.80 -8.05
CA ASN A 432 5.76 14.85 -6.73
C ASN A 432 4.23 15.03 -6.90
N GLU A 433 3.51 15.30 -5.82
CA GLU A 433 2.05 15.48 -5.81
C GLU A 433 1.48 16.55 -6.77
N THR A 434 2.27 17.53 -7.20
CA THR A 434 1.83 18.65 -8.06
C THR A 434 2.72 18.87 -9.28
N VAL A 435 3.88 18.24 -9.34
CA VAL A 435 4.88 18.40 -10.41
C VAL A 435 5.08 17.07 -11.11
N SER A 436 5.14 17.12 -12.44
CA SER A 436 5.24 15.94 -13.29
C SER A 436 6.07 16.23 -14.54
N THR A 437 7.39 16.35 -14.42
CA THR A 437 8.26 16.67 -15.57
C THR A 437 9.11 15.50 -16.05
N ILE A 438 9.27 14.44 -15.25
CA ILE A 438 9.97 13.22 -15.64
C ILE A 438 9.06 12.36 -16.53
N LEU A 439 9.53 12.01 -17.73
CA LEU A 439 8.77 11.16 -18.67
C LEU A 439 8.75 9.70 -18.17
N GLY A 440 7.58 9.08 -18.19
CA GLY A 440 7.39 7.69 -17.75
C GLY A 440 7.30 7.50 -16.23
N ALA A 441 7.57 8.54 -15.44
CA ALA A 441 7.34 8.50 -14.00
C ALA A 441 5.86 8.71 -13.66
N THR A 442 5.40 8.10 -12.56
CA THR A 442 4.03 8.23 -12.03
C THR A 442 4.07 8.58 -10.55
N TYR A 443 3.06 9.32 -10.10
CA TYR A 443 2.81 9.61 -8.68
C TYR A 443 1.37 9.20 -8.36
N THR A 444 1.20 8.47 -7.26
CA THR A 444 -0.11 8.08 -6.74
C THR A 444 -0.10 8.20 -5.21
N ARG A 445 -1.26 8.47 -4.61
CA ARG A 445 -1.42 8.52 -3.16
C ARG A 445 -2.64 7.70 -2.75
N TYR A 446 -2.51 6.98 -1.65
CA TYR A 446 -3.46 6.03 -1.11
C TYR A 446 -3.64 6.32 0.38
N GLY A 447 -4.60 7.19 0.71
CA GLY A 447 -4.67 7.77 2.06
C GLY A 447 -3.37 8.48 2.42
N GLU A 448 -2.64 7.96 3.40
CA GLU A 448 -1.34 8.51 3.84
C GLU A 448 -0.14 7.93 3.07
N VAL A 449 -0.35 6.89 2.26
CA VAL A 449 0.73 6.21 1.54
C VAL A 449 0.98 6.88 0.20
N GLN A 450 2.21 7.31 -0.06
CA GLN A 450 2.61 7.93 -1.32
C GLN A 450 3.48 6.97 -2.12
N VAL A 451 3.24 6.88 -3.43
CA VAL A 451 3.95 5.98 -4.32
C VAL A 451 4.48 6.75 -5.52
N ILE A 452 5.78 6.65 -5.78
CA ILE A 452 6.40 7.13 -7.01
C ILE A 452 7.04 5.95 -7.73
N THR A 453 6.69 5.79 -9.00
CA THR A 453 7.36 4.87 -9.92
C THR A 453 8.19 5.67 -10.89
N ILE A 454 9.45 5.27 -11.12
CA ILE A 454 10.38 5.97 -12.02
C ILE A 454 11.21 5.00 -12.87
N PRO A 455 11.45 5.31 -14.16
CA PRO A 455 12.40 4.55 -14.98
C PRO A 455 13.82 4.57 -14.38
N VAL A 456 14.54 3.44 -14.41
CA VAL A 456 15.89 3.35 -13.80
C VAL A 456 16.92 4.27 -14.47
N ASP A 457 16.74 4.59 -15.76
CA ASP A 457 17.64 5.45 -16.54
C ASP A 457 17.55 6.93 -16.14
N ALA A 458 16.59 7.30 -15.29
CA ALA A 458 16.49 8.64 -14.71
C ALA A 458 17.60 8.95 -13.68
N ASN A 459 18.27 7.93 -13.13
CA ASN A 459 19.24 8.02 -12.02
C ASN A 459 18.71 8.88 -10.85
N PRO A 460 17.64 8.41 -10.16
CA PRO A 460 16.82 9.26 -9.32
C PRO A 460 17.50 9.66 -8.00
N THR A 461 17.09 10.81 -7.48
CA THR A 461 17.30 11.22 -6.09
C THR A 461 15.96 11.45 -5.41
N VAL A 462 15.68 10.64 -4.39
CA VAL A 462 14.50 10.73 -3.54
C VAL A 462 14.72 11.81 -2.49
N THR A 463 13.71 12.65 -2.29
CA THR A 463 13.67 13.67 -1.24
C THR A 463 12.37 13.53 -0.46
N LEU A 464 12.48 13.46 0.87
CA LEU A 464 11.36 13.40 1.79
C LEU A 464 11.36 14.67 2.64
N ILE A 465 10.24 15.39 2.67
CA ILE A 465 10.10 16.66 3.41
C ILE A 465 9.04 16.50 4.51
N GLY A 466 9.40 16.83 5.75
CA GLY A 466 8.53 16.83 6.91
C GLY A 466 7.27 17.68 6.74
N VAL A 467 6.10 17.09 7.03
CA VAL A 467 4.83 17.81 7.09
C VAL A 467 4.28 17.83 8.53
N ASP A 468 4.49 16.76 9.29
CA ASP A 468 4.13 16.66 10.71
C ASP A 468 5.14 15.83 11.51
N ASP A 469 5.02 15.86 12.84
CA ASP A 469 5.77 15.00 13.76
C ASP A 469 5.27 13.56 13.70
N GLY A 470 6.19 12.60 13.73
CA GLY A 470 5.86 11.17 13.72
C GLY A 470 7.04 10.30 13.33
N SER A 471 6.78 9.33 12.46
CA SER A 471 7.82 8.53 11.82
C SER A 471 7.39 8.09 10.43
N PHE A 472 8.37 7.74 9.61
CA PHE A 472 8.13 7.23 8.27
C PHE A 472 8.66 5.81 8.09
N THR A 473 8.00 5.09 7.18
CA THR A 473 8.56 3.90 6.55
C THR A 473 8.71 4.17 5.05
N LEU A 474 9.91 4.02 4.50
CA LEU A 474 10.20 4.14 3.06
C LEU A 474 10.57 2.76 2.52
N GLU A 475 9.74 2.19 1.66
CA GLU A 475 10.05 0.98 0.91
C GLU A 475 10.59 1.35 -0.48
N ILE A 476 11.60 0.62 -0.93
CA ILE A 476 12.27 0.78 -2.21
C ILE A 476 12.24 -0.57 -2.90
N GLU A 477 11.61 -0.61 -4.07
CA GLU A 477 11.40 -1.82 -4.84
C GLU A 477 12.00 -1.64 -6.24
N GLU A 478 12.77 -2.62 -6.69
CA GLU A 478 13.30 -2.68 -8.05
C GLU A 478 12.52 -3.74 -8.85
N TYR A 479 12.02 -3.37 -10.03
CA TYR A 479 11.23 -4.25 -10.88
C TYR A 479 11.85 -4.43 -12.26
N GLU A 480 11.76 -5.64 -12.81
CA GLU A 480 11.92 -5.97 -14.23
C GLU A 480 10.56 -6.46 -14.77
N GLY A 481 9.86 -5.61 -15.55
CA GLY A 481 8.45 -5.88 -15.87
C GLY A 481 7.61 -5.96 -14.60
N ASP A 482 6.73 -6.95 -14.43
CA ASP A 482 5.97 -7.14 -13.19
C ASP A 482 6.71 -7.97 -12.12
N THR A 483 7.99 -8.28 -12.32
CA THR A 483 8.77 -9.07 -11.37
C THR A 483 9.63 -8.17 -10.50
N GLN A 484 9.41 -8.20 -9.19
CA GLN A 484 10.29 -7.56 -8.22
C GLN A 484 11.63 -8.33 -8.15
N VAL A 485 12.74 -7.65 -8.36
CA VAL A 485 14.10 -8.23 -8.41
C VAL A 485 14.98 -7.82 -7.24
N ALA A 486 14.66 -6.72 -6.55
CA ALA A 486 15.34 -6.28 -5.32
C ALA A 486 14.38 -5.50 -4.41
N TYR A 487 14.72 -5.43 -3.11
CA TYR A 487 13.91 -4.76 -2.09
C TYR A 487 14.80 -4.15 -1.01
N SER A 488 14.42 -3.00 -0.46
CA SER A 488 14.94 -2.53 0.82
C SER A 488 13.91 -1.61 1.47
N ALA A 489 13.85 -1.58 2.80
CA ALA A 489 12.95 -0.68 3.51
C ALA A 489 13.64 0.02 4.68
N PHE A 490 13.28 1.27 4.94
CA PHE A 490 13.66 2.00 6.15
C PHE A 490 12.42 2.16 7.01
N SER A 491 12.39 1.57 8.20
CA SER A 491 11.15 1.40 8.98
C SER A 491 11.19 2.09 10.33
N GLY A 492 10.09 2.78 10.64
CA GLY A 492 9.92 3.52 11.90
C GLY A 492 10.98 4.59 12.12
N ILE A 493 11.42 5.25 11.04
CA ILE A 493 12.41 6.31 11.11
C ILE A 493 11.73 7.58 11.62
N PRO A 494 12.20 8.17 12.74
CA PRO A 494 11.56 9.32 13.35
C PRO A 494 11.63 10.55 12.44
N SER A 495 10.57 11.35 12.47
CA SER A 495 10.46 12.58 11.69
C SER A 495 9.75 13.70 12.43
N SER A 496 10.00 14.92 11.99
CA SER A 496 9.33 16.15 12.40
C SER A 496 8.85 16.92 11.18
N ALA A 497 8.06 17.97 11.40
CA ALA A 497 7.67 18.92 10.35
C ALA A 497 8.86 19.68 9.71
N ASN A 498 10.08 19.57 10.26
CA ASN A 498 11.30 20.16 9.68
C ASN A 498 12.23 19.12 9.06
N THR A 499 11.87 17.83 9.10
CA THR A 499 12.75 16.77 8.61
C THR A 499 13.01 16.90 7.12
N LEU A 500 14.27 16.72 6.72
CA LEU A 500 14.69 16.53 5.35
C LEU A 500 15.46 15.22 5.27
N ALA A 501 14.96 14.26 4.50
CA ALA A 501 15.67 13.03 4.21
C ALA A 501 15.93 12.90 2.70
N THR A 502 17.13 12.45 2.32
CA THR A 502 17.53 12.33 0.91
C THR A 502 18.32 11.07 0.64
N MET A 503 18.14 10.49 -0.55
CA MET A 503 18.82 9.28 -0.98
C MET A 503 18.95 9.24 -2.50
N SER A 504 20.13 8.88 -3.03
CA SER A 504 20.41 8.87 -4.47
C SER A 504 20.66 7.45 -5.00
N PHE A 505 20.25 7.22 -6.25
CA PHE A 505 20.39 5.96 -6.98
C PHE A 505 21.17 6.22 -8.28
N PRO A 506 22.51 6.31 -8.23
CA PRO A 506 23.32 6.82 -9.35
C PRO A 506 23.26 6.00 -10.63
N ASP A 507 22.85 4.74 -10.55
CA ASP A 507 22.65 3.83 -11.68
C ASP A 507 21.24 3.22 -11.74
N GLY A 508 20.31 3.75 -10.93
CA GLY A 508 18.94 3.28 -10.85
C GLY A 508 18.74 1.92 -10.17
N THR A 509 19.70 1.43 -9.36
CA THR A 509 19.59 0.16 -8.64
C THR A 509 19.73 0.32 -7.12
N ILE A 510 19.14 -0.60 -6.36
CA ILE A 510 19.31 -0.64 -4.88
C ILE A 510 20.75 -0.98 -4.50
N GLN A 511 21.40 -1.86 -5.27
CA GLN A 511 22.76 -2.34 -5.00
C GLN A 511 23.80 -1.21 -4.89
N ASN A 512 23.65 -0.16 -5.69
CA ASN A 512 24.59 0.97 -5.73
C ASN A 512 23.98 2.27 -5.20
N ALA A 513 22.86 2.17 -4.48
CA ALA A 513 22.24 3.32 -3.85
C ALA A 513 23.12 3.90 -2.73
N GLU A 514 23.06 5.22 -2.56
CA GLU A 514 23.75 5.91 -1.46
C GLU A 514 22.98 5.72 -0.14
N GLU A 515 23.60 6.07 0.99
CA GLU A 515 22.94 6.02 2.30
C GLU A 515 21.79 7.05 2.35
N LEU A 516 20.67 6.68 2.97
CA LEU A 516 19.60 7.61 3.33
C LEU A 516 20.15 8.57 4.40
N THR A 517 20.25 9.85 4.07
CA THR A 517 20.69 10.89 5.02
C THR A 517 19.48 11.59 5.62
N VAL A 518 19.44 11.76 6.94
CA VAL A 518 18.32 12.41 7.64
C VAL A 518 18.82 13.62 8.45
N ASP A 519 18.29 14.79 8.13
CA ASP A 519 18.32 16.01 8.94
C ASP A 519 16.96 16.12 9.62
N TYR A 520 16.86 15.79 10.91
CA TYR A 520 15.56 15.67 11.59
C TYR A 520 14.96 17.04 11.93
N ASP A 521 15.80 18.01 12.33
CA ASP A 521 15.37 19.33 12.82
C ASP A 521 15.52 20.49 11.81
N GLY A 522 16.07 20.21 10.64
CA GLY A 522 16.19 21.14 9.53
C GLY A 522 17.30 22.18 9.73
N ASP A 523 18.31 21.89 10.57
CA ASP A 523 19.42 22.81 10.83
C ASP A 523 20.54 22.77 9.77
N GLY A 524 20.41 21.86 8.79
CA GLY A 524 21.36 21.62 7.71
C GLY A 524 22.53 20.70 8.09
N ILE A 525 22.50 20.10 9.29
CA ILE A 525 23.45 19.09 9.75
C ILE A 525 22.75 17.72 9.74
N ILE A 526 23.35 16.76 9.06
CA ILE A 526 22.85 15.38 9.05
C ILE A 526 22.93 14.79 10.45
N ASP A 527 21.78 14.35 10.98
CA ASP A 527 21.67 13.67 12.26
C ASP A 527 22.12 12.22 12.15
N PHE A 528 21.60 11.46 11.20
CA PHE A 528 22.00 10.07 11.02
C PHE A 528 21.88 9.65 9.56
N THR A 529 22.59 8.58 9.24
CA THR A 529 22.55 7.94 7.93
C THR A 529 22.23 6.46 8.07
N LEU A 530 21.54 5.91 7.08
CA LEU A 530 21.13 4.51 7.05
C LEU A 530 21.47 3.94 5.68
N ALA A 531 22.25 2.86 5.65
CA ALA A 531 22.59 2.17 4.40
C ALA A 531 21.46 1.19 4.01
N PRO A 532 21.05 1.13 2.74
CA PRO A 532 20.14 0.10 2.27
C PRO A 532 20.83 -1.26 2.25
N GLU A 533 20.07 -2.32 2.47
CA GLU A 533 20.50 -3.70 2.28
C GLU A 533 19.40 -4.47 1.54
N ASP A 534 19.80 -5.23 0.52
CA ASP A 534 18.87 -5.96 -0.34
C ASP A 534 18.20 -7.10 0.43
N GLY A 535 16.87 -7.12 0.41
CA GLY A 535 16.02 -8.08 1.10
C GLY A 535 15.77 -7.79 2.58
N GLU A 536 16.26 -6.66 3.11
CA GLU A 536 16.23 -6.36 4.55
C GLU A 536 15.43 -5.09 4.89
N GLU A 537 14.89 -5.06 6.11
CA GLU A 537 14.25 -3.91 6.74
C GLU A 537 15.25 -3.23 7.69
N ILE A 538 15.59 -1.98 7.39
CA ILE A 538 16.56 -1.16 8.11
C ILE A 538 15.83 -0.32 9.15
N THR A 539 16.23 -0.44 10.41
CA THR A 539 15.70 0.37 11.51
C THR A 539 16.82 1.16 12.17
N LEU A 540 16.47 2.16 13.00
CA LEU A 540 17.46 2.72 13.93
C LEU A 540 17.98 1.63 14.88
N ASP A 541 19.28 1.65 15.14
CA ASP A 541 19.92 0.75 16.10
C ASP A 541 19.25 0.83 17.49
N GLU A 542 19.12 -0.32 18.14
CA GLU A 542 18.69 -0.34 19.53
C GLU A 542 19.66 0.45 20.43
N PRO A 543 19.15 1.29 21.35
CA PRO A 543 20.00 2.19 22.10
C PRO A 543 20.87 1.42 23.11
N SER A 544 22.19 1.53 22.97
CA SER A 544 23.12 0.98 23.96
C SER A 544 22.86 1.56 25.36
N LEU A 545 23.20 0.81 26.42
CA LEU A 545 23.11 1.30 27.80
C LEU A 545 23.85 2.63 28.01
N THR A 546 24.97 2.82 27.31
CA THR A 546 25.74 4.07 27.36
C THR A 546 24.96 5.23 26.75
N THR A 547 24.31 5.00 25.61
CA THR A 547 23.45 5.97 24.92
C THR A 547 22.26 6.35 25.79
N LEU A 548 21.58 5.37 26.40
CA LEU A 548 20.46 5.63 27.31
C LEU A 548 20.85 6.47 28.53
N LEU A 549 22.03 6.22 29.11
CA LEU A 549 22.54 6.99 30.26
C LEU A 549 22.94 8.42 29.86
N ALA A 550 23.46 8.61 28.65
CA ALA A 550 23.74 9.92 28.08
C ALA A 550 22.45 10.72 27.88
N ALA A 551 21.44 10.12 27.23
CA ALA A 551 20.11 10.71 27.04
C ALA A 551 19.48 11.14 28.37
N LEU A 552 19.54 10.27 29.39
CA LEU A 552 19.02 10.56 30.72
C LEU A 552 19.72 11.77 31.38
N LYS A 553 21.03 11.91 31.22
CA LYS A 553 21.76 13.08 31.72
C LYS A 553 21.41 14.35 30.98
N GLU A 554 21.29 14.26 29.67
CA GLU A 554 21.02 15.38 28.80
C GLU A 554 19.64 15.98 29.07
N ILE A 555 18.60 15.15 29.12
CA ILE A 555 17.24 15.59 29.48
C ILE A 555 17.25 16.25 30.85
N VAL A 556 17.91 15.63 31.84
CA VAL A 556 18.02 16.25 33.18
C VAL A 556 18.77 17.58 33.13
N GLY A 557 19.78 17.70 32.28
CA GLY A 557 20.55 18.91 32.04
C GLY A 557 19.70 20.04 31.43
N GLY A 558 18.81 19.69 30.49
CA GLY A 558 17.93 20.60 29.75
C GLY A 558 16.71 21.10 30.53
N MET A 559 16.14 20.28 31.41
CA MET A 559 14.91 20.61 32.17
C MET A 559 14.94 21.99 32.86
N ASP A 560 13.83 22.75 32.78
CA ASP A 560 13.65 23.99 33.53
C ASP A 560 13.22 23.72 34.99
N ILE A 561 14.17 23.21 35.78
CA ILE A 561 13.98 22.91 37.21
C ILE A 561 15.07 23.58 38.06
N LYS A 562 14.78 23.73 39.37
CA LYS A 562 15.74 24.32 40.33
C LYS A 562 17.11 23.64 40.23
N ASP A 563 18.17 24.43 40.10
CA ASP A 563 19.57 23.97 40.01
C ASP A 563 19.96 22.91 41.05
N LYS A 564 19.50 23.08 42.30
CA LYS A 564 19.79 22.13 43.37
C LYS A 564 19.16 20.75 43.12
N LEU A 565 17.97 20.72 42.50
CA LEU A 565 17.31 19.48 42.11
C LEU A 565 18.01 18.86 40.90
N LYS A 566 18.29 19.65 39.86
CA LYS A 566 19.06 19.24 38.66
C LYS A 566 20.37 18.57 39.04
N LYS A 567 21.21 19.25 39.84
CA LYS A 567 22.48 18.71 40.37
C LYS A 567 22.32 17.43 41.21
N ASN A 568 21.19 17.25 41.89
CA ASN A 568 20.93 16.05 42.68
C ASN A 568 20.62 14.85 41.78
N LEU A 569 19.79 15.05 40.75
CA LEU A 569 19.44 14.02 39.78
C LEU A 569 20.68 13.59 38.98
N LEU A 570 21.45 14.53 38.42
CA LEU A 570 22.70 14.22 37.73
C LEU A 570 23.67 13.41 38.60
N LYS A 571 23.83 13.79 39.87
CA LYS A 571 24.68 13.04 40.80
C LYS A 571 24.17 11.61 41.08
N LYS A 572 22.86 11.39 41.05
CA LYS A 572 22.27 10.04 41.18
C LYS A 572 22.54 9.20 39.94
N ILE A 573 22.47 9.80 38.75
CA ILE A 573 22.78 9.15 37.47
C ILE A 573 24.27 8.79 37.41
N GLU A 574 25.18 9.70 37.75
CA GLU A 574 26.63 9.41 37.84
C GLU A 574 26.94 8.25 38.82
N ASN A 575 26.16 8.12 39.89
CA ASN A 575 26.33 7.03 40.84
C ASN A 575 25.75 5.69 40.33
N LEU A 576 24.76 5.73 39.44
CA LEU A 576 24.28 4.56 38.71
C LEU A 576 25.36 4.08 37.74
N GLU A 577 25.89 4.96 36.89
CA GLU A 577 26.98 4.66 35.96
C GLU A 577 28.20 4.05 36.66
N LYS A 578 28.66 4.65 37.76
CA LYS A 578 29.78 4.10 38.55
C LYS A 578 29.51 2.70 39.09
N LYS A 579 28.25 2.31 39.29
CA LYS A 579 27.90 0.95 39.71
C LYS A 579 27.83 -0.01 38.53
N ILE A 580 27.36 0.47 37.38
CA ILE A 580 27.34 -0.27 36.11
C ILE A 580 28.78 -0.65 35.75
N GLU A 581 29.70 0.31 35.70
CA GLU A 581 31.12 0.07 35.41
C GLU A 581 31.77 -0.91 36.41
N LYS A 582 31.49 -0.75 37.70
CA LYS A 582 31.97 -1.70 38.71
C LYS A 582 31.42 -3.11 38.53
N LYS A 583 30.22 -3.25 37.97
CA LYS A 583 29.60 -4.55 37.69
C LYS A 583 30.22 -5.17 36.45
N LYS A 584 30.42 -4.42 35.36
CA LYS A 584 31.18 -4.85 34.17
C LYS A 584 32.56 -5.38 34.55
N GLU A 585 33.35 -4.58 35.27
CA GLU A 585 34.66 -5.01 35.78
C GLU A 585 34.59 -6.29 36.63
N LYS A 586 33.54 -6.42 37.45
CA LYS A 586 33.36 -7.58 38.31
C LYS A 586 32.99 -8.82 37.50
N ASN A 587 32.17 -8.68 36.47
CA ASN A 587 31.79 -9.75 35.54
C ASN A 587 33.04 -10.26 34.80
N ALA A 588 33.82 -9.37 34.18
CA ALA A 588 35.09 -9.71 33.53
C ALA A 588 36.05 -10.45 34.50
N LYS A 589 36.18 -9.97 35.74
CA LYS A 589 36.99 -10.64 36.78
C LYS A 589 36.41 -11.99 37.23
N ILE A 590 35.11 -12.25 37.03
CA ILE A 590 34.48 -13.54 37.34
C ILE A 590 34.69 -14.52 36.18
N LEU A 591 34.49 -14.08 34.93
CA LEU A 591 34.71 -14.85 33.70
C LEU A 591 36.16 -15.34 33.61
N ALA A 592 37.13 -14.43 33.69
CA ALA A 592 38.55 -14.80 33.71
C ALA A 592 38.90 -15.77 34.86
N LYS A 593 38.18 -15.72 36.00
CA LYS A 593 38.40 -16.69 37.09
C LYS A 593 37.68 -18.02 36.87
N LEU A 594 36.61 -18.06 36.08
CA LEU A 594 35.94 -19.28 35.65
C LEU A 594 36.83 -20.01 34.65
N GLU A 595 37.28 -19.31 33.61
CA GLU A 595 38.22 -19.78 32.59
C GLU A 595 39.48 -20.39 33.25
N ASN A 596 40.25 -19.58 34.00
CA ASN A 596 41.42 -20.04 34.74
C ASN A 596 41.14 -21.24 35.68
N LYS A 597 39.92 -21.37 36.18
CA LYS A 597 39.55 -22.46 37.09
C LYS A 597 39.29 -23.75 36.32
N ILE A 598 38.63 -23.67 35.18
CA ILE A 598 38.33 -24.76 34.25
C ILE A 598 39.64 -25.30 33.68
N THR A 599 40.47 -24.46 33.07
CA THR A 599 41.80 -24.85 32.53
C THR A 599 42.65 -25.55 33.59
N LYS A 600 42.70 -25.01 34.82
CA LYS A 600 43.46 -25.62 35.92
C LYS A 600 42.86 -26.92 36.46
N GLN A 601 41.57 -27.18 36.27
CA GLN A 601 40.98 -28.47 36.64
C GLN A 601 41.21 -29.51 35.56
N GLU A 602 41.17 -29.10 34.29
CA GLU A 602 41.54 -29.92 33.15
C GLU A 602 43.01 -30.38 33.24
N GLU A 603 43.96 -29.46 33.45
CA GLU A 603 45.39 -29.77 33.66
C GLU A 603 45.65 -30.76 34.81
N LYS A 604 44.72 -30.83 35.77
CA LYS A 604 44.80 -31.73 36.94
C LYS A 604 44.09 -33.06 36.74
N GLY A 605 43.52 -33.30 35.56
CA GLY A 605 42.70 -34.48 35.23
C GLY A 605 41.44 -34.58 36.09
N LYS A 606 40.90 -33.44 36.55
CA LYS A 606 39.68 -33.37 37.39
C LYS A 606 38.43 -32.93 36.62
N LEU A 607 38.62 -32.60 35.35
CA LEU A 607 37.64 -32.28 34.33
C LEU A 607 38.24 -32.86 33.05
N ASP A 608 37.45 -33.58 32.25
CA ASP A 608 37.92 -34.07 30.96
C ASP A 608 37.98 -32.94 29.93
N SER A 609 38.79 -33.11 28.89
CA SER A 609 39.05 -32.06 27.91
C SER A 609 37.82 -31.71 27.07
N ALA A 610 36.95 -32.68 26.74
CA ALA A 610 35.74 -32.39 25.95
C ALA A 610 34.78 -31.48 26.74
N ASP A 611 34.54 -31.80 28.02
CA ASP A 611 33.74 -30.95 28.90
C ASP A 611 34.39 -29.59 29.18
N ALA A 612 35.74 -29.52 29.23
CA ALA A 612 36.46 -28.26 29.38
C ALA A 612 36.32 -27.35 28.14
N ASP A 613 36.47 -27.91 26.95
CA ASP A 613 36.37 -27.19 25.67
C ASP A 613 34.96 -26.59 25.48
N GLU A 614 33.90 -27.35 25.75
CA GLU A 614 32.52 -26.84 25.66
C GLU A 614 32.25 -25.70 26.66
N LEU A 615 32.77 -25.79 27.89
CA LEU A 615 32.63 -24.71 28.87
C LEU A 615 33.44 -23.47 28.49
N LEU A 616 34.61 -23.64 27.87
CA LEU A 616 35.45 -22.53 27.43
C LEU A 616 34.81 -21.80 26.24
N ALA A 617 34.18 -22.51 25.31
CA ALA A 617 33.44 -21.90 24.21
C ALA A 617 32.30 -21.00 24.71
N LEU A 618 31.50 -21.48 25.67
CA LEU A 618 30.44 -20.68 26.30
C LEU A 618 30.99 -19.49 27.10
N LEU A 619 32.19 -19.62 27.69
CA LEU A 619 32.83 -18.51 28.38
C LEU A 619 33.40 -17.47 27.41
N GLU A 620 33.95 -17.89 26.28
CA GLU A 620 34.45 -17.00 25.24
C GLU A 620 33.34 -16.10 24.69
N GLU A 621 32.15 -16.67 24.48
CA GLU A 621 30.95 -15.94 24.10
C GLU A 621 30.53 -14.90 25.15
N LEU A 622 30.53 -15.26 26.44
CA LEU A 622 30.26 -14.32 27.54
C LEU A 622 31.37 -13.27 27.71
N GLU A 623 32.62 -13.60 27.38
CA GLU A 623 33.75 -12.68 27.46
C GLU A 623 33.71 -11.64 26.34
N ALA A 624 33.25 -12.00 25.15
CA ALA A 624 32.95 -11.05 24.07
C ALA A 624 31.90 -10.02 24.52
N GLN A 625 31.02 -10.39 25.44
CA GLN A 625 29.98 -9.52 26.02
C GLN A 625 30.42 -8.81 27.31
N ALA A 626 31.68 -8.92 27.75
CA ALA A 626 32.10 -8.40 29.05
C ALA A 626 32.01 -6.86 29.19
N GLU A 627 31.87 -6.14 28.06
CA GLU A 627 31.58 -4.71 28.04
C GLU A 627 30.10 -4.38 28.29
N ASN A 628 29.21 -5.38 28.24
CA ASN A 628 27.80 -5.28 28.63
C ASN A 628 27.63 -5.58 30.12
N VAL A 629 26.63 -4.96 30.75
CA VAL A 629 26.39 -5.15 32.18
C VAL A 629 25.50 -6.36 32.45
N ALA A 630 24.51 -6.58 31.58
CA ALA A 630 23.79 -7.81 31.40
C ALA A 630 24.58 -8.70 30.42
N LEU A 631 24.66 -9.99 30.72
CA LEU A 631 25.21 -11.00 29.83
C LEU A 631 24.05 -11.84 29.30
N ASP A 632 24.24 -12.46 28.14
CA ASP A 632 23.25 -13.29 27.48
C ASP A 632 22.70 -14.37 28.42
N VAL A 633 21.37 -14.37 28.57
CA VAL A 633 20.66 -15.25 29.50
C VAL A 633 20.69 -16.68 29.01
N GLU A 634 20.57 -16.93 27.71
CA GLU A 634 20.60 -18.26 27.12
C GLU A 634 21.99 -18.89 27.28
N VAL A 635 23.05 -18.12 27.02
CA VAL A 635 24.43 -18.58 27.20
C VAL A 635 24.74 -18.85 28.67
N LEU A 636 24.25 -18.01 29.59
CA LEU A 636 24.36 -18.24 31.03
C LEU A 636 23.60 -19.50 31.48
N VAL A 637 22.41 -19.76 30.93
CA VAL A 637 21.63 -20.98 31.19
C VAL A 637 22.36 -22.21 30.65
N ALA A 638 22.83 -22.17 29.40
CA ALA A 638 23.60 -23.25 28.79
C ALA A 638 24.87 -23.57 29.61
N LEU A 639 25.61 -22.53 30.04
CA LEU A 639 26.79 -22.69 30.89
C LEU A 639 26.43 -23.38 32.22
N LYS A 640 25.32 -23.00 32.83
CA LYS A 640 24.85 -23.57 34.10
C LYS A 640 24.43 -25.03 33.94
N GLU A 641 23.61 -25.33 32.94
CA GLU A 641 23.17 -26.69 32.62
C GLU A 641 24.36 -27.60 32.31
N LYS A 642 25.32 -27.11 31.52
CA LYS A 642 26.56 -27.85 31.25
C LYS A 642 27.30 -28.14 32.55
N ILE A 643 27.53 -27.15 33.42
CA ILE A 643 28.18 -27.36 34.73
C ILE A 643 27.42 -28.37 35.60
N GLU A 644 26.08 -28.37 35.57
CA GLU A 644 25.24 -29.30 36.31
C GLU A 644 25.35 -30.73 35.79
N SER A 645 25.57 -30.93 34.50
CA SER A 645 25.73 -32.25 33.87
C SER A 645 27.07 -32.94 34.20
N LEU A 646 28.13 -32.18 34.50
CA LEU A 646 29.49 -32.70 34.69
C LEU A 646 29.60 -33.76 35.81
N ASP A 647 30.30 -34.89 35.57
CA ASP A 647 30.64 -35.87 36.61
C ASP A 647 31.89 -35.48 37.40
N ILE A 648 31.80 -34.36 38.13
CA ILE A 648 32.90 -33.79 38.91
C ILE A 648 32.56 -33.70 40.40
N LYS A 649 33.59 -33.52 41.24
CA LYS A 649 33.42 -33.37 42.70
C LYS A 649 32.41 -32.27 43.02
N LYS A 650 31.42 -32.58 43.86
CA LYS A 650 30.36 -31.65 44.32
C LYS A 650 30.88 -30.28 44.78
N GLY A 651 32.02 -30.24 45.46
CA GLY A 651 32.65 -28.97 45.89
C GLY A 651 33.17 -28.10 44.75
N LEU A 652 33.62 -28.71 43.64
CA LEU A 652 34.03 -28.00 42.43
C LEU A 652 32.81 -27.52 41.63
N LYS A 653 31.83 -28.40 41.40
CA LYS A 653 30.56 -28.06 40.75
C LYS A 653 29.88 -26.86 41.42
N ASN A 654 29.69 -26.92 42.74
CA ASN A 654 29.13 -25.81 43.51
C ASN A 654 29.98 -24.53 43.48
N ASN A 655 31.29 -24.63 43.21
CA ASN A 655 32.13 -23.43 43.08
C ASN A 655 31.91 -22.73 41.73
N LEU A 656 31.78 -23.51 40.65
CA LEU A 656 31.50 -23.02 39.31
C LEU A 656 30.11 -22.39 39.26
N LEU A 657 29.07 -23.10 39.72
CA LEU A 657 27.69 -22.57 39.79
C LEU A 657 27.60 -21.27 40.58
N LYS A 658 28.24 -21.18 41.76
CA LYS A 658 28.28 -19.94 42.57
C LYS A 658 28.97 -18.75 41.89
N ARG A 659 29.76 -18.99 40.85
CA ARG A 659 30.39 -17.92 40.06
C ARG A 659 29.46 -17.47 38.95
N VAL A 660 28.78 -18.41 38.29
CA VAL A 660 27.70 -18.13 37.34
C VAL A 660 26.57 -17.33 38.02
N GLU A 661 26.12 -17.74 39.20
CA GLU A 661 25.11 -16.99 40.01
C GLU A 661 25.53 -15.53 40.32
N LYS A 662 26.83 -15.23 40.34
CA LYS A 662 27.31 -13.86 40.59
C LYS A 662 27.31 -12.99 39.33
N LEU A 663 27.36 -13.62 38.15
CA LEU A 663 27.18 -12.96 36.86
C LEU A 663 25.72 -12.51 36.73
N GLU A 664 24.77 -13.39 37.05
CA GLU A 664 23.31 -13.10 37.05
C GLU A 664 22.87 -12.02 38.07
N ASN A 665 23.65 -11.77 39.14
CA ASN A 665 23.18 -10.91 40.23
C ASN A 665 23.25 -9.40 39.91
N MET A 666 22.06 -8.81 39.65
CA MET A 666 21.85 -7.39 39.34
C MET A 666 21.15 -6.57 40.44
N GLN A 667 20.83 -7.18 41.60
CA GLN A 667 20.01 -6.57 42.66
C GLN A 667 20.44 -5.17 43.11
N GLN A 668 21.76 -4.90 43.10
CA GLN A 668 22.29 -3.60 43.51
C GLN A 668 21.99 -2.49 42.49
N LEU A 669 21.96 -2.82 41.20
CA LEU A 669 21.65 -1.91 40.09
C LEU A 669 20.15 -1.64 40.05
N THR A 670 19.32 -2.68 40.06
CA THR A 670 17.84 -2.58 40.15
C THR A 670 17.41 -1.72 41.35
N LYS A 671 17.99 -1.94 42.54
CA LYS A 671 17.70 -1.11 43.72
C LYS A 671 18.15 0.35 43.58
N THR A 672 19.12 0.63 42.73
CA THR A 672 19.59 2.00 42.45
C THR A 672 18.64 2.70 41.48
N LEU A 673 18.21 2.01 40.42
CA LEU A 673 17.20 2.47 39.47
C LEU A 673 15.89 2.79 40.17
N LEU A 674 15.31 1.82 40.91
CA LEU A 674 14.06 2.02 41.64
C LEU A 674 14.09 3.23 42.60
N LYS A 675 15.24 3.51 43.22
CA LYS A 675 15.41 4.69 44.07
C LYS A 675 15.47 5.99 43.28
N LEU A 676 16.02 5.96 42.08
CA LEU A 676 16.04 7.10 41.17
C LEU A 676 14.63 7.36 40.64
N SER A 677 13.94 6.34 40.12
CA SER A 677 12.54 6.41 39.68
C SER A 677 11.63 6.95 40.77
N ALA A 678 11.69 6.38 41.99
CA ALA A 678 10.91 6.87 43.14
C ALA A 678 11.28 8.30 43.57
N THR A 679 12.51 8.74 43.30
CA THR A 679 12.88 10.15 43.53
C THR A 679 12.19 11.05 42.52
N ILE A 680 12.15 10.68 41.25
CA ILE A 680 11.56 11.45 40.15
C ILE A 680 10.05 11.56 40.34
N VAL A 681 9.34 10.44 40.54
CA VAL A 681 7.88 10.41 40.83
C VAL A 681 7.52 11.34 41.97
N LYS A 682 8.20 11.22 43.11
CA LYS A 682 7.95 12.04 44.30
C LYS A 682 8.19 13.54 44.08
N LYS A 683 8.97 13.92 43.06
CA LYS A 683 9.22 15.32 42.70
C LYS A 683 8.16 15.82 41.72
N GLY A 684 7.73 14.97 40.79
CA GLY A 684 6.55 15.17 39.94
C GLY A 684 5.29 15.45 40.75
N GLU A 685 4.93 14.56 41.69
CA GLU A 685 3.79 14.72 42.61
C GLU A 685 3.80 16.05 43.41
N LYS A 686 4.97 16.70 43.51
CA LYS A 686 5.16 17.97 44.23
C LYS A 686 5.25 19.17 43.29
N GLY A 687 4.99 19.00 41.99
CA GLY A 687 5.11 20.03 40.96
C GLY A 687 6.53 20.61 40.84
N LYS A 688 7.57 19.79 41.08
CA LYS A 688 8.98 20.23 41.01
C LYS A 688 9.70 19.79 39.75
N ILE A 689 9.09 18.88 39.02
CA ILE A 689 9.44 18.39 37.69
C ILE A 689 8.09 18.36 36.97
N ASP A 690 8.04 18.78 35.72
CA ASP A 690 6.83 18.72 34.92
C ASP A 690 6.38 17.26 34.75
N ASN A 691 5.08 17.02 34.53
CA ASN A 691 4.58 15.66 34.34
C ASN A 691 5.15 15.01 33.07
N ALA A 692 5.31 15.78 31.98
CA ALA A 692 5.91 15.28 30.73
C ALA A 692 7.37 14.86 30.95
N ASP A 693 8.15 15.70 31.63
CA ASP A 693 9.54 15.38 32.01
C ASP A 693 9.62 14.12 32.91
N VAL A 694 8.69 13.96 33.86
CA VAL A 694 8.64 12.77 34.71
C VAL A 694 8.42 11.53 33.88
N GLU A 695 7.49 11.57 32.93
CA GLU A 695 7.15 10.44 32.08
C GLU A 695 8.35 10.00 31.24
N VAL A 696 8.98 10.92 30.51
CA VAL A 696 10.16 10.64 29.68
C VAL A 696 11.31 10.05 30.51
N LEU A 697 11.56 10.61 31.71
CA LEU A 697 12.63 10.10 32.58
C LEU A 697 12.34 8.70 33.13
N LEU A 698 11.07 8.38 33.43
CA LEU A 698 10.70 7.02 33.85
C LEU A 698 10.81 6.06 32.68
N GLN A 699 10.43 6.50 31.48
CA GLN A 699 10.64 5.88 30.17
C GLN A 699 12.06 5.31 30.02
N LEU A 700 13.00 6.24 30.05
CA LEU A 700 14.42 5.96 29.96
C LEU A 700 14.92 5.03 31.06
N LEU A 701 14.41 5.18 32.29
CA LEU A 701 14.84 4.32 33.39
C LEU A 701 14.33 2.89 33.26
N GLU A 702 13.16 2.71 32.64
CA GLU A 702 12.61 1.39 32.30
C GLU A 702 13.42 0.73 31.18
N GLN A 703 13.73 1.47 30.10
CA GLN A 703 14.65 1.01 29.04
C GLN A 703 16.02 0.63 29.60
N ILE A 704 16.59 1.47 30.47
CA ILE A 704 17.85 1.15 31.16
C ILE A 704 17.71 -0.10 32.04
N GLU A 705 16.54 -0.33 32.66
CA GLU A 705 16.28 -1.53 33.45
C GLU A 705 16.15 -2.78 32.58
N GLN A 706 15.61 -2.69 31.37
CA GLN A 706 15.54 -3.82 30.43
C GLN A 706 16.93 -4.25 29.94
N VAL A 707 17.86 -3.30 29.78
CA VAL A 707 19.25 -3.59 29.36
C VAL A 707 20.16 -4.02 30.54
N ILE A 708 19.67 -3.99 31.79
CA ILE A 708 20.39 -4.32 33.03
C ILE A 708 19.89 -5.65 33.63
#